data_AF-A0A812U6L8-F1
#
_entry.id   AF-A0A812U6L8-F1
#
_cell.length_a   1.000
_cell.length_b   1.000
_cell.length_c   1.000
_cell.angle_alpha   90.00
_cell.angle_beta   90.00
_cell.angle_gamma   90.00
#
_symmetry.space_group_name_H-M   'P 1'
#
loop_
_entity.id
_entity.type
_entity.pdbx_description
1 polymer ?
#
loop_
_entity_poly.entity_id
_entity_poly.type
_entity_poly.pdbx_seq_one_letter_code
_entity_poly.pdbx_strand_id
1 'polypeptide(L)'
;MPEVHLTIASALLAAGDQDLSASDRTDCNKSRLKELLDSPCSFGRCRSGHCSVCEPGLKLEDVLAFRRVFDGMGSARRAAFLNRSYGDAKAGNTRCKRIFLEKRCCERQLFALLEISASTLGKLCKGHCFDGRVTNGRMVTEAGMSVDQFFLEMYHSAAEFLPEDDTCHMENVDWTVQQEELQESQAPDLGRDDEDLAPMLGWDPEKSWLHTAIASAADAHLPKRYVQHKKPIDIWWLYLAWRLVRVPESQSADSESRAACWSTFWQRWSKRWCHCIGLRKPTQHAQCNDCSKFSNLLHFGDASVAEKKAVVQQGAWIKHSLHNPGWHGQECSWPQLPFRKPKNLEKFHRPRLTIHLALAHGFCADFYLADDENFFHGASFFCEILTRTLARVQEACRQQGRSMPDHLVIQSDNTTAQAKNAEVANFLGVLVRKFKFQSCVLNFLRVGHTLEDVDFVFSILLAKVLRRCKVMVPEDLRTGILTGMTPVLAPKGYDVNVEILTHVRNFQSWLGAMCVHPHNCYKRREGILAPHSFTFKLRMDLAPREQQLLLQHPTDRGWPSNPLDVFCVVKTWMQSHGPNGPPTLLIPDARFDRISTAAPTEACRASHPMRQQRTKELRQLADALEELTGTWKAEHSMFRSAQELRDLADGRNREPSQDGYLEALEAPRDDPIVEAA
;
A
#
# COMPACT_ATOMS: atom_id res chain seq x y z
N MET A 1 -4.17 26.53 51.96
CA MET A 1 -3.74 25.74 50.78
C MET A 1 -5.00 25.22 50.13
N PRO A 2 -5.18 25.42 48.82
CA PRO A 2 -6.34 24.87 48.11
C PRO A 2 -6.39 23.35 48.29
N GLU A 3 -7.60 22.82 48.44
CA GLU A 3 -7.86 21.41 48.73
C GLU A 3 -8.42 20.73 47.47
N VAL A 4 -7.80 19.63 47.06
CA VAL A 4 -8.23 18.81 45.92
C VAL A 4 -8.97 17.61 46.47
N HIS A 5 -10.29 17.54 46.24
CA HIS A 5 -11.13 16.46 46.72
C HIS A 5 -11.32 15.39 45.62
N LEU A 6 -10.82 14.20 45.89
CA LEU A 6 -11.02 13.00 45.08
C LEU A 6 -11.96 12.08 45.84
N THR A 7 -13.25 12.09 45.47
CA THR A 7 -14.32 11.31 46.11
C THR A 7 -14.94 10.36 45.10
N ILE A 8 -15.63 9.31 45.58
CA ILE A 8 -16.35 8.39 44.69
C ILE A 8 -17.39 9.16 43.88
N ALA A 9 -18.10 10.10 44.51
CA ALA A 9 -19.09 10.95 43.83
C ALA A 9 -18.46 11.79 42.71
N SER A 10 -17.29 12.40 42.94
CA SER A 10 -16.62 13.19 41.89
C SER A 10 -16.10 12.31 40.76
N ALA A 11 -15.67 11.08 41.06
CA ALA A 11 -15.30 10.11 40.03
C ALA A 11 -16.53 9.63 39.23
N LEU A 12 -17.64 9.30 39.88
CA LEU A 12 -18.87 8.86 39.20
C LEU A 12 -19.43 9.95 38.28
N LEU A 13 -19.47 11.20 38.75
CA LEU A 13 -19.86 12.35 37.93
C LEU A 13 -18.96 12.52 36.70
N ALA A 14 -17.67 12.20 36.79
CA ALA A 14 -16.74 12.25 35.66
C ALA A 14 -16.83 11.03 34.74
N ALA A 15 -17.27 9.88 35.25
CA ALA A 15 -17.50 8.67 34.46
C ALA A 15 -18.74 8.78 33.57
N GLY A 16 -19.80 9.46 34.01
CA GLY A 16 -21.09 9.56 33.31
C GLY A 16 -21.85 8.23 33.27
N ASP A 17 -22.91 8.14 32.46
CA ASP A 17 -23.81 6.97 32.35
C ASP A 17 -23.21 5.76 31.60
N GLN A 18 -21.89 5.65 31.49
CA GLN A 18 -21.28 4.49 30.84
C GLN A 18 -21.39 3.25 31.73
N ASP A 19 -21.68 2.10 31.10
CA ASP A 19 -21.60 0.79 31.75
C ASP A 19 -20.18 0.60 32.29
N LEU A 20 -20.03 0.77 33.60
CA LEU A 20 -18.82 0.44 34.34
C LEU A 20 -18.70 -1.08 34.41
N SER A 21 -18.38 -1.72 33.28
CA SER A 21 -18.06 -3.15 33.26
C SER A 21 -16.94 -3.41 34.27
N ALA A 22 -17.16 -4.36 35.18
CA ALA A 22 -16.20 -4.66 36.25
C ALA A 22 -14.82 -4.95 35.65
N SER A 23 -13.84 -4.09 35.93
CA SER A 23 -12.46 -4.33 35.53
C SER A 23 -11.87 -5.40 36.45
N ASP A 24 -11.59 -6.60 35.93
CA ASP A 24 -10.94 -7.71 36.66
C ASP A 24 -9.62 -7.30 37.35
N ARG A 25 -8.96 -6.23 36.87
CA ARG A 25 -7.73 -5.70 37.46
C ARG A 25 -7.88 -5.14 38.88
N THR A 26 -9.09 -4.76 39.30
CA THR A 26 -9.26 -4.16 40.62
C THR A 26 -9.25 -5.21 41.73
N ASP A 27 -9.73 -6.42 41.43
CA ASP A 27 -9.81 -7.51 42.42
C ASP A 27 -8.46 -8.21 42.62
N CYS A 28 -7.58 -8.25 41.61
CA CYS A 28 -6.25 -8.87 41.72
C CYS A 28 -5.28 -8.09 42.64
N ASN A 29 -5.58 -6.84 42.98
CA ASN A 29 -4.72 -5.98 43.82
C ASN A 29 -5.25 -5.74 45.25
N LYS A 30 -6.33 -6.43 45.67
CA LYS A 30 -6.96 -6.21 46.99
C LYS A 30 -5.97 -6.37 48.16
N SER A 31 -5.13 -7.42 48.13
CA SER A 31 -4.13 -7.68 49.18
C SER A 31 -3.07 -6.59 49.27
N ARG A 32 -2.60 -6.08 48.13
CA ARG A 32 -1.58 -5.02 48.06
C ARG A 32 -2.12 -3.68 48.55
N LEU A 33 -3.36 -3.34 48.20
CA LEU A 33 -4.02 -2.14 48.72
C LEU A 33 -4.25 -2.24 50.23
N LYS A 34 -4.64 -3.41 50.73
CA LYS A 34 -4.76 -3.65 52.18
C LYS A 34 -3.44 -3.42 52.90
N GLU A 35 -2.35 -4.01 52.40
CA GLU A 35 -1.01 -3.80 52.96
C GLU A 35 -0.59 -2.32 52.95
N LEU A 36 -0.90 -1.60 51.86
CA LEU A 36 -0.61 -0.16 51.72
C LEU A 36 -1.42 0.72 52.69
N LEU A 37 -2.64 0.30 53.05
CA LEU A 37 -3.52 0.99 54.00
C LEU A 37 -3.17 0.68 55.45
N ASP A 38 -2.76 -0.56 55.72
CA ASP A 38 -2.34 -1.01 57.06
C ASP A 38 -0.92 -0.50 57.40
N SER A 39 -0.09 -0.25 56.39
CA SER A 39 1.27 0.28 56.57
C SER A 39 1.27 1.80 56.76
N PRO A 40 1.98 2.34 57.77
CA PRO A 40 2.16 3.77 57.90
C PRO A 40 2.89 4.32 56.66
N CYS A 41 2.40 5.44 56.12
CA CYS A 41 3.02 6.07 54.96
C CYS A 41 4.50 6.41 55.26
N SER A 42 5.42 5.78 54.54
CA SER A 42 6.87 5.86 54.76
C SER A 42 7.55 7.12 54.19
N PHE A 43 6.76 8.10 53.71
CA PHE A 43 7.30 9.31 53.11
C PHE A 43 7.64 10.38 54.16
N GLY A 44 8.93 10.70 54.19
CA GLY A 44 9.53 11.71 55.06
C GLY A 44 10.20 11.06 56.25
N ARG A 45 11.52 11.24 56.39
CA ARG A 45 12.23 11.08 57.67
C ARG A 45 11.71 12.15 58.65
N CYS A 46 10.45 12.07 59.04
CA CYS A 46 10.00 12.71 60.25
C CYS A 46 10.59 11.89 61.39
N ARG A 47 11.20 12.53 62.39
CA ARG A 47 11.81 11.83 63.53
C ARG A 47 10.82 10.90 64.26
N SER A 48 9.51 11.07 64.04
CA SER A 48 8.42 10.29 64.61
C SER A 48 7.99 9.05 63.80
N GLY A 49 8.60 8.73 62.65
CA GLY A 49 8.28 7.51 61.88
C GLY A 49 6.92 7.53 61.15
N HIS A 50 6.17 8.63 61.20
CA HIS A 50 4.86 8.77 60.55
C HIS A 50 4.80 9.99 59.64
N CYS A 51 4.13 9.85 58.48
CA CYS A 51 3.87 10.96 57.57
C CYS A 51 2.91 11.98 58.24
N SER A 52 3.35 13.23 58.41
CA SER A 52 2.53 14.29 59.03
C SER A 52 1.36 14.79 58.16
N VAL A 53 1.25 14.28 56.93
CA VAL A 53 0.24 14.70 55.94
C VAL A 53 -0.87 13.66 55.81
N CYS A 54 -0.57 12.37 55.95
CA CYS A 54 -1.57 11.31 55.77
C CYS A 54 -2.41 11.13 57.04
N GLU A 55 -3.72 11.19 56.92
CA GLU A 55 -4.64 10.81 57.98
C GLU A 55 -4.94 9.30 57.94
N PRO A 56 -4.95 8.60 59.07
CA PRO A 56 -5.34 7.19 59.12
C PRO A 56 -6.85 7.02 58.89
N GLY A 57 -7.25 5.78 58.60
CA GLY A 57 -8.66 5.39 58.54
C GLY A 57 -9.31 5.47 57.15
N LEU A 58 -8.54 5.34 56.07
CA LEU A 58 -9.09 5.02 54.75
C LEU A 58 -9.60 3.58 54.76
N LYS A 59 -10.89 3.38 54.45
CA LYS A 59 -11.46 2.02 54.37
C LYS A 59 -11.10 1.40 53.01
N LEU A 60 -10.64 0.14 53.04
CA LEU A 60 -10.28 -0.60 51.83
C LEU A 60 -11.41 -0.63 50.79
N GLU A 61 -12.66 -0.81 51.24
CA GLU A 61 -13.82 -0.90 50.35
C GLU A 61 -14.09 0.43 49.62
N ASP A 62 -13.88 1.59 50.26
CA ASP A 62 -14.04 2.89 49.61
C ASP A 62 -12.94 3.14 48.56
N VAL A 63 -11.71 2.69 48.84
CA VAL A 63 -10.58 2.77 47.90
C VAL A 63 -10.84 1.88 46.68
N LEU A 64 -11.32 0.65 46.89
CA LEU A 64 -11.68 -0.27 45.82
C LEU A 64 -12.83 0.29 44.97
N ALA A 65 -13.87 0.84 45.60
CA ALA A 65 -14.99 1.47 44.90
C ALA A 65 -14.51 2.65 44.04
N PHE A 66 -13.69 3.55 44.59
CA PHE A 66 -13.10 4.64 43.81
C PHE A 66 -12.29 4.12 42.63
N ARG A 67 -11.44 3.12 42.86
CA ARG A 67 -10.60 2.54 41.79
C ARG A 67 -11.42 1.89 40.69
N ARG A 68 -12.50 1.17 41.00
CA ARG A 68 -13.36 0.59 39.96
C ARG A 68 -13.90 1.66 39.02
N VAL A 69 -14.37 2.78 39.57
CA VAL A 69 -14.84 3.92 38.77
C VAL A 69 -13.67 4.57 38.00
N PHE A 70 -12.55 4.83 38.67
CA PHE A 70 -11.39 5.49 38.06
C PHE A 70 -10.71 4.66 36.96
N ASP A 71 -10.55 3.35 37.16
CA ASP A 71 -9.93 2.43 36.21
C ASP A 71 -10.88 2.12 35.04
N GLY A 72 -12.20 2.16 35.26
CA GLY A 72 -13.23 2.10 34.22
C GLY A 72 -13.27 3.32 33.31
N MET A 73 -12.73 4.47 33.73
CA MET A 73 -12.64 5.64 32.87
C MET A 73 -11.58 5.43 31.76
N GLY A 74 -11.96 5.78 30.52
CA GLY A 74 -10.99 5.99 29.43
C GLY A 74 -9.90 7.01 29.81
N SER A 75 -8.72 6.90 29.18
CA SER A 75 -7.57 7.74 29.51
C SER A 75 -7.85 9.25 29.42
N ALA A 76 -8.63 9.66 28.42
CA ALA A 76 -9.04 11.05 28.22
C ALA A 76 -9.89 11.56 29.40
N ARG A 77 -10.83 10.74 29.89
CA ARG A 77 -11.69 11.11 31.01
C ARG A 77 -10.93 11.14 32.32
N ARG A 78 -10.00 10.22 32.57
CA ARG A 78 -9.08 10.29 33.73
C ARG A 78 -8.26 11.58 33.71
N ALA A 79 -7.74 11.95 32.53
CA ALA A 79 -6.99 13.19 32.37
C ALA A 79 -7.88 14.41 32.64
N ALA A 80 -9.08 14.46 32.08
CA ALA A 80 -10.03 15.55 32.30
C ALA A 80 -10.47 15.65 33.77
N PHE A 81 -10.78 14.52 34.41
CA PHE A 81 -11.14 14.44 35.83
C PHE A 81 -10.02 15.00 36.71
N LEU A 82 -8.80 14.49 36.57
CA LEU A 82 -7.66 14.97 37.37
C LEU A 82 -7.26 16.39 37.00
N ASN A 83 -7.34 16.79 35.73
CA ASN A 83 -7.04 18.16 35.33
C ASN A 83 -8.05 19.14 35.92
N ARG A 84 -9.35 18.81 35.95
CA ARG A 84 -10.37 19.64 36.60
C ARG A 84 -10.13 19.72 38.10
N SER A 85 -10.00 18.58 38.77
CA SER A 85 -9.78 18.53 40.22
C SER A 85 -8.52 19.28 40.67
N TYR A 86 -7.45 19.27 39.87
CA TYR A 86 -6.21 19.99 40.19
C TYR A 86 -6.13 21.41 39.61
N GLY A 87 -6.85 21.69 38.52
CA GLY A 87 -6.89 23.00 37.85
C GLY A 87 -7.56 24.03 38.75
N ASP A 88 -8.67 23.66 39.37
CA ASP A 88 -9.40 24.50 40.34
C ASP A 88 -8.51 24.86 41.54
N ALA A 89 -7.59 23.98 41.92
CA ALA A 89 -6.66 24.22 43.03
C ALA A 89 -5.37 24.98 42.62
N LYS A 90 -5.05 25.10 41.33
CA LYS A 90 -3.73 25.61 40.87
C LYS A 90 -3.67 27.10 40.62
N ALA A 91 -4.77 27.85 40.75
CA ALA A 91 -4.86 29.28 40.44
C ALA A 91 -4.00 30.23 41.34
N GLY A 92 -2.97 29.74 42.05
CA GLY A 92 -2.03 30.63 42.76
C GLY A 92 -1.00 30.01 43.71
N ASN A 93 -0.89 28.67 43.84
CA ASN A 93 0.10 28.09 44.78
C ASN A 93 0.60 26.70 44.36
N THR A 94 1.90 26.42 44.51
CA THR A 94 2.53 25.12 44.20
C THR A 94 2.22 24.03 45.23
N ARG A 95 1.63 24.38 46.37
CA ARG A 95 1.25 23.44 47.43
C ARG A 95 -0.27 23.36 47.59
N CYS A 96 -0.86 22.28 47.07
CA CYS A 96 -2.25 21.89 47.33
C CYS A 96 -2.31 20.77 48.38
N LYS A 97 -3.34 20.80 49.23
CA LYS A 97 -3.68 19.65 50.08
C LYS A 97 -4.51 18.68 49.25
N ARG A 98 -4.21 17.39 49.33
CA ARG A 98 -4.94 16.35 48.60
C ARG A 98 -5.82 15.60 49.60
N ILE A 99 -7.13 15.64 49.37
CA ILE A 99 -8.12 14.95 50.17
C ILE A 99 -8.66 13.80 49.32
N PHE A 100 -8.25 12.59 49.66
CA PHE A 100 -8.69 11.37 49.00
C PHE A 100 -9.68 10.67 49.93
N LEU A 101 -10.93 10.50 49.48
CA LEU A 101 -12.01 9.89 50.28
C LEU A 101 -12.11 10.49 51.70
N GLU A 102 -12.19 11.83 51.75
CA GLU A 102 -12.30 12.62 52.99
C GLU A 102 -11.09 12.55 53.94
N LYS A 103 -10.01 11.86 53.56
CA LYS A 103 -8.76 11.80 54.33
C LYS A 103 -7.66 12.57 53.63
N ARG A 104 -6.88 13.31 54.42
CA ARG A 104 -5.66 13.94 53.89
C ARG A 104 -4.67 12.85 53.46
N CYS A 105 -4.13 12.99 52.26
CA CYS A 105 -3.22 12.01 51.68
C CYS A 105 -2.00 12.73 51.09
N CYS A 106 -0.80 12.23 51.36
CA CYS A 106 0.39 12.73 50.69
C CYS A 106 0.41 12.26 49.23
N GLU A 107 1.21 12.94 48.41
CA GLU A 107 1.34 12.67 46.97
C GLU A 107 1.77 11.23 46.67
N ARG A 108 2.73 10.70 47.43
CA ARG A 108 3.22 9.33 47.25
C ARG A 108 2.19 8.27 47.62
N GLN A 109 1.44 8.49 48.69
CA GLN A 109 0.36 7.58 49.10
C GLN A 109 -0.76 7.58 48.05
N LEU A 110 -1.09 8.76 47.49
CA LEU A 110 -2.06 8.86 46.40
C LEU A 110 -1.60 8.10 45.14
N PHE A 111 -0.32 8.20 44.77
CA PHE A 111 0.25 7.41 43.66
C PHE A 111 0.14 5.92 43.86
N ALA A 112 0.41 5.46 45.08
CA ALA A 112 0.34 4.05 45.42
C ALA A 112 -1.12 3.54 45.43
N LEU A 113 -2.06 4.35 45.92
CA LEU A 113 -3.49 4.03 45.92
C LEU A 113 -4.08 4.00 44.50
N LEU A 114 -3.63 4.87 43.60
CA LEU A 114 -4.09 4.94 42.21
C LEU A 114 -3.25 4.09 41.24
N GLU A 115 -2.16 3.45 41.70
CA GLU A 115 -1.19 2.71 40.87
C GLU A 115 -0.63 3.49 39.68
N ILE A 116 -0.47 4.81 39.82
CA ILE A 116 0.11 5.67 38.80
C ILE A 116 1.42 6.29 39.26
N SER A 117 2.37 6.47 38.34
CA SER A 117 3.63 7.14 38.66
C SER A 117 3.43 8.65 38.90
N ALA A 118 4.38 9.28 39.61
CA ALA A 118 4.37 10.72 39.81
C ALA A 118 4.35 11.52 38.50
N SER A 119 5.11 11.06 37.52
CA SER A 119 5.15 11.64 36.16
C SER A 119 3.79 11.50 35.47
N THR A 120 3.15 10.34 35.63
CA THR A 120 1.81 10.07 35.09
C THR A 120 0.77 11.01 35.67
N LEU A 121 0.68 11.14 37.00
CA LEU A 121 -0.28 12.08 37.61
C LEU A 121 0.00 13.51 37.15
N GLY A 122 1.28 13.93 37.11
CA GLY A 122 1.66 15.27 36.65
C GLY A 122 1.22 15.57 35.21
N LYS A 123 1.20 14.58 34.32
CA LYS A 123 0.69 14.71 32.94
C LYS A 123 -0.83 14.76 32.90
N LEU A 124 -1.50 13.86 33.62
CA LEU A 124 -2.98 13.84 33.71
C LEU A 124 -3.52 15.15 34.29
N CYS A 125 -2.91 15.67 35.35
CA CYS A 125 -3.27 16.96 35.93
C CYS A 125 -3.04 18.17 35.01
N LYS A 126 -2.26 18.02 33.94
CA LYS A 126 -2.05 19.06 32.90
C LYS A 126 -2.99 18.89 31.70
N GLY A 127 -3.92 17.94 31.74
CA GLY A 127 -4.86 17.67 30.65
C GLY A 127 -4.24 16.89 29.49
N HIS A 128 -3.02 16.36 29.65
CA HIS A 128 -2.45 15.48 28.64
C HIS A 128 -3.15 14.12 28.71
N CYS A 129 -4.01 13.84 27.73
CA CYS A 129 -4.58 12.51 27.52
C CYS A 129 -3.45 11.51 27.23
N PHE A 130 -3.53 10.29 27.77
CA PHE A 130 -2.70 9.21 27.25
C PHE A 130 -3.22 8.82 25.88
N ASP A 131 -2.44 9.16 24.87
CA ASP A 131 -2.36 8.36 23.66
C ASP A 131 -2.01 6.92 24.06
N GLY A 132 -2.77 5.92 23.63
CA GLY A 132 -2.68 4.51 24.03
C GLY A 132 -1.36 3.80 23.64
N ARG A 133 -0.32 4.56 23.32
CA ARG A 133 0.97 4.13 22.77
C ARG A 133 1.93 3.68 23.86
N VAL A 134 1.61 2.59 24.56
CA VAL A 134 2.53 1.96 25.50
C VAL A 134 2.78 0.50 25.10
N THR A 135 3.92 0.22 24.46
CA THR A 135 4.44 -1.15 24.30
C THR A 135 5.44 -1.42 25.43
N ASN A 136 5.22 -2.47 26.22
CA ASN A 136 6.10 -2.87 27.35
C ASN A 136 6.33 -1.77 28.41
N GLY A 137 5.27 -1.03 28.78
CA GLY A 137 5.34 -0.03 29.85
C GLY A 137 6.12 1.25 29.53
N ARG A 138 6.61 1.42 28.29
CA ARG A 138 7.28 2.64 27.82
C ARG A 138 6.47 3.30 26.70
N MET A 139 6.35 4.62 26.76
CA MET A 139 5.72 5.41 25.70
C MET A 139 6.45 5.18 24.37
N VAL A 140 5.70 4.83 23.33
CA VAL A 140 6.19 4.86 21.95
C VAL A 140 6.09 6.31 21.48
N THR A 141 7.22 6.96 21.25
CA THR A 141 7.25 8.30 20.66
C THR A 141 6.91 8.22 19.18
N GLU A 142 6.35 9.29 18.60
CA GLU A 142 6.12 9.38 17.14
C GLU A 142 7.43 9.15 16.36
N ALA A 143 8.53 9.71 16.86
CA ALA A 143 9.88 9.40 16.41
C ALA A 143 10.15 7.89 16.35
N GLY A 144 9.85 7.15 17.44
CA GLY A 144 9.99 5.69 17.46
C GLY A 144 9.12 4.99 16.42
N MET A 145 7.85 5.39 16.28
CA MET A 145 6.94 4.82 15.28
C MET A 145 7.43 5.06 13.85
N SER A 146 7.95 6.26 13.56
CA SER A 146 8.48 6.56 12.23
C SER A 146 9.67 5.68 11.85
N VAL A 147 10.49 5.27 12.84
CA VAL A 147 11.59 4.32 12.60
C VAL A 147 11.05 2.92 12.34
N ASP A 148 10.01 2.50 13.05
CA ASP A 148 9.40 1.19 12.82
C ASP A 148 8.71 1.10 11.47
N GLN A 149 7.97 2.14 11.08
CA GLN A 149 7.39 2.26 9.73
C GLN A 149 8.47 2.09 8.67
N PHE A 150 9.58 2.82 8.82
CA PHE A 150 10.70 2.75 7.89
C PHE A 150 11.29 1.34 7.79
N PHE A 151 11.48 0.65 8.92
CA PHE A 151 12.01 -0.71 8.89
C PHE A 151 11.02 -1.74 8.37
N LEU A 152 9.72 -1.57 8.63
CA LEU A 152 8.68 -2.41 8.07
C LEU A 152 8.67 -2.27 6.53
N GLU A 153 8.67 -1.04 6.01
CA GLU A 153 8.77 -0.78 4.57
C GLU A 153 10.04 -1.38 3.98
N MET A 154 11.19 -1.19 4.65
CA MET A 154 12.46 -1.77 4.22
C MET A 154 12.43 -3.30 4.21
N TYR A 155 11.83 -3.93 5.23
CA TYR A 155 11.70 -5.39 5.33
C TYR A 155 10.86 -5.97 4.18
N HIS A 156 9.80 -5.26 3.78
CA HIS A 156 8.90 -5.70 2.72
C HIS A 156 9.40 -5.37 1.31
N SER A 157 10.10 -4.25 1.13
CA SER A 157 10.53 -3.77 -0.20
C SER A 157 11.96 -4.17 -0.58
N ALA A 158 12.93 -4.03 0.32
CA ALA A 158 14.36 -4.08 -0.01
C ALA A 158 15.13 -5.22 0.67
N ALA A 159 14.56 -5.84 1.70
CA ALA A 159 15.18 -6.98 2.36
C ALA A 159 14.83 -8.28 1.63
N GLU A 160 15.87 -9.06 1.29
CA GLU A 160 15.76 -10.30 0.50
C GLU A 160 16.25 -11.50 1.33
N PHE A 161 15.73 -12.69 1.07
CA PHE A 161 16.30 -13.91 1.66
C PHE A 161 17.72 -14.19 1.12
N LEU A 162 18.57 -14.75 1.97
CA LEU A 162 19.86 -15.30 1.53
C LEU A 162 19.74 -16.82 1.39
N PRO A 163 20.27 -17.42 0.31
CA PRO A 163 20.24 -18.87 0.12
C PRO A 163 20.96 -19.65 1.22
N GLU A 164 21.89 -19.02 1.93
CA GLU A 164 22.73 -19.67 2.95
C GLU A 164 22.13 -19.62 4.37
N ASP A 165 20.96 -19.01 4.56
CA ASP A 165 20.32 -18.96 5.88
C ASP A 165 19.39 -20.19 6.02
N ASP A 166 19.90 -21.25 6.65
CA ASP A 166 19.19 -22.52 6.86
C ASP A 166 17.86 -22.37 7.62
N THR A 167 17.65 -21.23 8.30
CA THR A 167 16.36 -20.87 8.92
C THR A 167 15.23 -20.66 7.92
N CYS A 168 15.54 -20.56 6.62
CA CYS A 168 14.58 -20.50 5.52
C CYS A 168 13.98 -21.87 5.16
N HIS A 169 14.60 -22.96 5.60
CA HIS A 169 13.97 -24.27 5.56
C HIS A 169 12.99 -24.35 6.74
N MET A 170 11.73 -23.99 6.50
CA MET A 170 10.66 -24.33 7.43
C MET A 170 10.64 -25.86 7.57
N GLU A 171 11.22 -26.39 8.64
CA GLU A 171 11.04 -27.80 9.00
C GLU A 171 9.54 -28.01 9.26
N ASN A 172 8.94 -29.00 8.58
CA ASN A 172 7.51 -29.30 8.64
C ASN A 172 6.56 -28.16 8.19
N VAL A 173 6.75 -27.64 6.97
CA VAL A 173 5.75 -26.79 6.30
C VAL A 173 4.35 -27.40 6.38
N ASP A 174 4.24 -28.71 6.15
CA ASP A 174 2.97 -29.44 6.16
C ASP A 174 2.29 -29.44 7.54
N TRP A 175 3.06 -29.47 8.64
CA TRP A 175 2.51 -29.42 9.99
C TRP A 175 1.96 -28.03 10.34
N THR A 176 2.65 -26.98 9.90
CA THR A 176 2.20 -25.58 10.12
C THR A 176 0.90 -25.31 9.34
N VAL A 177 0.80 -25.82 8.11
CA VAL A 177 -0.42 -25.72 7.30
C VAL A 177 -1.58 -26.47 7.96
N GLN A 178 -1.36 -27.69 8.46
CA GLN A 178 -2.39 -28.47 9.17
C GLN A 178 -2.86 -27.79 10.46
N GLN A 179 -1.97 -27.09 11.19
CA GLN A 179 -2.32 -26.33 12.40
C GLN A 179 -3.18 -25.10 12.07
N GLU A 180 -2.88 -24.38 10.98
CA GLU A 180 -3.69 -23.24 10.52
C GLU A 180 -5.09 -23.68 10.07
N GLU A 181 -5.20 -24.81 9.35
CA GLU A 181 -6.48 -25.41 8.94
C GLU A 181 -7.31 -25.91 10.15
N LEU A 182 -6.66 -26.45 11.17
CA LEU A 182 -7.31 -26.87 12.42
C LEU A 182 -7.78 -25.70 13.29
N GLN A 183 -7.10 -24.55 13.22
CA GLN A 183 -7.51 -23.34 13.93
C GLN A 183 -8.65 -22.61 13.21
N GLU A 184 -8.66 -22.56 11.88
CA GLU A 184 -9.76 -21.97 11.11
C GLU A 184 -11.06 -22.78 11.23
N SER A 185 -10.96 -24.11 11.34
CA SER A 185 -12.13 -24.99 11.54
C SER A 185 -12.72 -24.95 12.96
N GLN A 186 -12.04 -24.29 13.92
CA GLN A 186 -12.50 -24.16 15.31
C GLN A 186 -12.87 -22.73 15.72
N ALA A 187 -12.81 -21.76 14.79
CA ALA A 187 -13.23 -20.39 15.09
C ALA A 187 -14.75 -20.36 15.34
N PRO A 188 -15.21 -19.91 16.54
CA PRO A 188 -16.64 -19.84 16.82
C PRO A 188 -17.30 -18.81 15.90
N ASP A 189 -18.40 -19.23 15.28
CA ASP A 189 -19.27 -18.41 14.44
C ASP A 189 -19.91 -17.30 15.28
N LEU A 190 -19.26 -16.14 15.33
CA LEU A 190 -19.79 -14.94 15.94
C LEU A 190 -20.70 -14.26 14.91
N GLY A 191 -21.98 -14.63 14.95
CA GLY A 191 -23.05 -13.97 14.22
C GLY A 191 -22.95 -12.45 14.35
N ARG A 192 -22.89 -11.78 13.21
CA ARG A 192 -22.68 -10.33 13.11
C ARG A 192 -24.03 -9.66 12.87
N ASP A 193 -24.52 -8.92 13.87
CA ASP A 193 -25.63 -8.00 13.71
C ASP A 193 -25.14 -6.75 12.95
N ASP A 194 -25.86 -6.39 11.88
CA ASP A 194 -25.43 -5.48 10.80
C ASP A 194 -25.81 -4.00 11.00
N GLU A 195 -26.17 -3.55 12.21
CA GLU A 195 -26.79 -2.23 12.41
C GLU A 195 -25.91 -1.07 12.93
N ASP A 196 -24.63 -1.26 13.27
CA ASP A 196 -23.80 -0.18 13.85
C ASP A 196 -22.64 0.31 12.96
N LEU A 197 -22.95 0.74 11.73
CA LEU A 197 -22.00 1.47 10.87
C LEU A 197 -22.36 2.96 10.74
N ALA A 198 -22.30 3.69 11.86
CA ALA A 198 -22.11 5.14 11.81
C ALA A 198 -20.63 5.46 11.51
N PRO A 199 -20.32 6.46 10.66
CA PRO A 199 -18.95 6.73 10.25
C PRO A 199 -18.11 7.25 11.42
N MET A 200 -17.14 6.44 11.88
CA MET A 200 -16.13 6.87 12.85
C MET A 200 -15.25 7.97 12.27
N LEU A 201 -15.63 9.22 12.54
CA LEU A 201 -14.79 10.41 12.31
C LEU A 201 -13.47 10.25 13.09
N GLY A 202 -12.36 10.07 12.37
CA GLY A 202 -11.00 9.98 12.91
C GLY A 202 -10.35 8.59 12.87
N TRP A 203 -11.02 7.58 12.32
CA TRP A 203 -10.40 6.27 12.07
C TRP A 203 -9.47 6.35 10.85
N ASP A 204 -8.19 6.06 11.05
CA ASP A 204 -7.16 6.00 10.01
C ASP A 204 -6.73 4.52 9.83
N PRO A 205 -7.21 3.84 8.77
CA PRO A 205 -6.94 2.42 8.56
C PRO A 205 -5.45 2.13 8.36
N GLU A 206 -4.66 3.10 7.86
CA GLU A 206 -3.20 2.92 7.71
C GLU A 206 -2.51 2.87 9.07
N LYS A 207 -2.89 3.73 10.01
CA LYS A 207 -2.31 3.74 11.36
C LYS A 207 -2.75 2.53 12.18
N SER A 208 -4.01 2.10 12.05
CA SER A 208 -4.50 0.91 12.74
C SER A 208 -3.79 -0.35 12.25
N TRP A 209 -3.65 -0.51 10.93
CA TRP A 209 -2.90 -1.63 10.35
C TRP A 209 -1.42 -1.56 10.70
N LEU A 210 -0.82 -0.37 10.66
CA LEU A 210 0.57 -0.18 11.06
C LEU A 210 0.79 -0.58 12.51
N HIS A 211 -0.11 -0.22 13.43
CA HIS A 211 -0.01 -0.64 14.83
C HIS A 211 -0.07 -2.16 14.97
N THR A 212 -0.93 -2.84 14.20
CA THR A 212 -1.02 -4.30 14.16
C THR A 212 0.25 -4.93 13.55
N ALA A 213 0.70 -4.46 12.39
CA ALA A 213 1.90 -4.96 11.71
C ALA A 213 3.18 -4.71 12.53
N ILE A 214 3.28 -3.53 13.16
CA ILE A 214 4.30 -3.22 14.14
C ILE A 214 4.18 -4.23 15.28
N ALA A 215 3.06 -4.32 15.99
CA ALA A 215 2.89 -5.25 17.11
C ALA A 215 3.29 -6.69 16.75
N SER A 216 2.84 -7.20 15.60
CA SER A 216 3.26 -8.50 15.05
C SER A 216 4.76 -8.58 14.82
N ALA A 217 5.43 -7.54 14.32
CA ALA A 217 6.89 -7.53 14.16
C ALA A 217 7.69 -7.45 15.49
N ALA A 218 7.07 -7.07 16.62
CA ALA A 218 7.75 -7.16 17.93
C ALA A 218 7.70 -8.57 18.52
N ASP A 219 6.58 -9.26 18.34
CA ASP A 219 6.27 -10.49 19.08
C ASP A 219 6.32 -11.75 18.19
N ALA A 220 6.31 -11.62 16.86
CA ALA A 220 6.38 -12.76 15.95
C ALA A 220 7.80 -13.00 15.43
N HIS A 221 8.14 -14.29 15.25
CA HIS A 221 9.34 -14.78 14.59
C HIS A 221 9.36 -14.42 13.09
N LEU A 222 9.52 -13.14 12.76
CA LEU A 222 9.68 -12.73 11.37
C LEU A 222 10.92 -13.42 10.77
N PRO A 223 10.79 -14.09 9.61
CA PRO A 223 11.92 -14.71 8.94
C PRO A 223 13.03 -13.70 8.69
N LYS A 224 14.27 -14.12 8.90
CA LYS A 224 15.42 -13.24 8.70
C LYS A 224 15.61 -12.94 7.22
N ARG A 225 15.61 -11.65 6.88
CA ARG A 225 15.88 -11.11 5.55
C ARG A 225 17.12 -10.24 5.60
N TYR A 226 17.76 -10.03 4.47
CA TYR A 226 19.00 -9.31 4.38
C TYR A 226 18.87 -8.12 3.44
N VAL A 227 19.24 -6.95 3.92
CA VAL A 227 19.40 -5.75 3.07
C VAL A 227 20.83 -5.70 2.51
N GLN A 228 20.98 -5.09 1.34
CA GLN A 228 22.29 -4.92 0.70
C GLN A 228 23.30 -4.23 1.64
N HIS A 229 24.57 -4.62 1.51
CA HIS A 229 25.73 -4.23 2.34
C HIS A 229 25.71 -2.76 2.80
N LYS A 230 25.21 -2.54 4.00
CA LYS A 230 25.11 -1.23 4.64
C LYS A 230 25.57 -1.39 6.08
N LYS A 231 26.40 -0.48 6.57
CA LYS A 231 26.59 -0.34 8.01
C LYS A 231 25.27 0.20 8.60
N PRO A 232 24.94 -0.02 9.86
CA PRO A 232 23.70 0.53 10.43
C PRO A 232 23.57 2.06 10.28
N ILE A 233 24.70 2.77 10.22
CA ILE A 233 24.72 4.20 9.96
C ILE A 233 24.23 4.56 8.54
N ASP A 234 24.43 3.70 7.53
CA ASP A 234 23.89 3.89 6.18
C ASP A 234 22.37 3.77 6.16
N ILE A 235 21.84 2.81 6.92
CA ILE A 235 20.41 2.62 7.08
C ILE A 235 19.80 3.84 7.78
N TRP A 236 20.51 4.42 8.74
CA TRP A 236 20.07 5.67 9.35
C TRP A 236 20.04 6.84 8.39
N TRP A 237 21.04 6.97 7.51
CA TRP A 237 20.99 7.99 6.46
C TRP A 237 19.81 7.74 5.51
N LEU A 238 19.51 6.48 5.18
CA LEU A 238 18.29 6.13 4.43
C LEU A 238 17.01 6.50 5.19
N TYR A 239 16.95 6.31 6.51
CA TYR A 239 15.80 6.71 7.34
C TYR A 239 15.60 8.23 7.31
N LEU A 240 16.68 9.01 7.47
CA LEU A 240 16.60 10.46 7.38
C LEU A 240 16.11 10.91 6.00
N ALA A 241 16.60 10.26 4.94
CA ALA A 241 16.16 10.46 3.56
C ALA A 241 14.65 10.21 3.41
N TRP A 242 14.23 9.03 3.85
CA TRP A 242 12.86 8.55 3.79
C TRP A 242 11.91 9.50 4.55
N ARG A 243 12.32 9.96 5.73
CA ARG A 243 11.54 10.89 6.55
C ARG A 243 11.41 12.26 5.88
N LEU A 244 12.48 12.79 5.30
CA LEU A 244 12.47 14.08 4.60
C LEU A 244 11.54 14.08 3.37
N VAL A 245 11.46 12.96 2.65
CA VAL A 245 10.55 12.81 1.51
C VAL A 245 9.08 12.80 1.97
N ARG A 246 8.78 12.17 3.11
CA ARG A 246 7.41 12.01 3.61
C ARG A 246 6.88 13.20 4.42
N VAL A 247 7.75 13.95 5.07
CA VAL A 247 7.35 15.11 5.89
C VAL A 247 8.15 16.34 5.43
N PRO A 248 7.59 17.15 4.51
CA PRO A 248 8.24 18.38 4.05
C PRO A 248 8.49 19.35 5.21
N GLU A 249 9.61 20.09 5.17
CA GLU A 249 10.00 21.09 6.18
C GLU A 249 8.93 22.16 6.45
N SER A 250 8.02 22.41 5.50
CA SER A 250 6.91 23.35 5.69
C SER A 250 5.90 22.91 6.78
N GLN A 251 5.87 21.62 7.14
CA GLN A 251 5.05 21.08 8.24
C GLN A 251 5.85 20.88 9.54
N SER A 252 7.16 21.21 9.56
CA SER A 252 8.04 20.87 10.68
C SER A 252 8.13 21.92 11.79
N ALA A 253 7.31 22.97 11.75
CA ALA A 253 7.31 24.01 12.79
C ALA A 253 6.79 23.46 14.14
N ASP A 254 5.92 22.45 14.12
CA ASP A 254 5.48 21.77 15.32
C ASP A 254 6.52 20.75 15.80
N SER A 255 6.91 20.90 17.07
CA SER A 255 7.99 20.14 17.71
C SER A 255 7.81 18.60 17.69
N GLU A 256 6.60 18.13 17.38
CA GLU A 256 6.24 16.71 17.37
C GLU A 256 6.69 15.97 16.10
N SER A 257 6.88 16.66 14.97
CA SER A 257 7.18 16.00 13.68
C SER A 257 8.67 15.68 13.43
N ARG A 258 9.56 15.98 14.38
CA ARG A 258 11.01 15.83 14.21
C ARG A 258 11.38 14.37 13.93
N ALA A 259 12.31 14.16 12.98
CA ALA A 259 12.92 12.86 12.76
C ALA A 259 13.49 12.30 14.07
N ALA A 260 13.38 10.99 14.27
CA ALA A 260 13.97 10.32 15.43
C ALA A 260 15.46 10.63 15.50
N CYS A 261 16.04 10.77 16.69
CA CYS A 261 17.50 10.88 16.82
C CYS A 261 18.18 9.53 16.60
N TRP A 262 19.50 9.55 16.34
CA TRP A 262 20.29 8.31 16.16
C TRP A 262 20.12 7.32 17.31
N SER A 263 20.09 7.79 18.57
CA SER A 263 19.88 6.92 19.73
C SER A 263 18.52 6.21 19.70
N THR A 264 17.46 6.92 19.26
CA THR A 264 16.13 6.32 19.09
C THR A 264 16.15 5.30 17.96
N PHE A 265 16.71 5.67 16.80
CA PHE A 265 16.84 4.78 15.65
C PHE A 265 17.61 3.50 16.00
N TRP A 266 18.79 3.64 16.60
CA TRP A 266 19.65 2.53 17.00
C TRP A 266 18.98 1.63 18.04
N GLN A 267 18.25 2.20 19.00
CA GLN A 267 17.48 1.43 19.97
C GLN A 267 16.39 0.60 19.30
N ARG A 268 15.66 1.15 18.31
CA ARG A 268 14.66 0.39 17.56
C ARG A 268 15.31 -0.70 16.71
N TRP A 269 16.38 -0.39 15.98
CA TRP A 269 17.14 -1.36 15.21
C TRP A 269 17.61 -2.53 16.08
N SER A 270 18.40 -2.25 17.12
CA SER A 270 19.04 -3.28 17.96
C SER A 270 18.08 -4.10 18.80
N LYS A 271 16.93 -3.54 19.20
CA LYS A 271 15.96 -4.26 20.05
C LYS A 271 14.86 -4.95 19.28
N ARG A 272 14.52 -4.47 18.07
CA ARG A 272 13.32 -4.91 17.36
C ARG A 272 13.58 -5.40 15.94
N TRP A 273 14.54 -4.86 15.21
CA TRP A 273 14.65 -5.14 13.78
C TRP A 273 15.89 -5.94 13.39
N CYS A 274 16.97 -5.89 14.18
CA CYS A 274 18.22 -6.55 13.81
C CYS A 274 18.15 -8.09 13.82
N HIS A 275 17.14 -8.67 14.47
CA HIS A 275 16.94 -10.13 14.47
C HIS A 275 16.32 -10.61 13.16
N CYS A 276 15.45 -9.81 12.53
CA CYS A 276 14.76 -10.13 11.28
C CYS A 276 15.31 -9.41 10.04
N ILE A 277 16.13 -8.35 10.22
CA ILE A 277 16.87 -7.67 9.15
C ILE A 277 18.37 -7.82 9.38
N GLY A 278 18.99 -8.75 8.66
CA GLY A 278 20.43 -8.90 8.54
C GLY A 278 21.05 -7.93 7.53
N LEU A 279 22.35 -7.73 7.65
CA LEU A 279 23.16 -6.95 6.71
C LEU A 279 24.01 -7.94 5.89
N ARG A 280 23.92 -7.91 4.56
CA ARG A 280 24.75 -8.79 3.71
C ARG A 280 26.24 -8.50 3.91
N LYS A 281 27.07 -9.55 3.91
CA LYS A 281 28.53 -9.39 3.86
C LYS A 281 28.92 -8.81 2.48
N PRO A 282 29.99 -7.99 2.39
CA PRO A 282 30.46 -7.47 1.10
C PRO A 282 30.74 -8.56 0.05
N THR A 283 31.13 -9.76 0.48
CA THR A 283 31.39 -10.90 -0.41
C THR A 283 30.14 -11.52 -1.04
N GLN A 284 28.95 -11.26 -0.50
CA GLN A 284 27.69 -11.86 -0.94
C GLN A 284 26.98 -11.02 -2.01
N HIS A 285 27.48 -9.82 -2.34
CA HIS A 285 26.90 -8.97 -3.37
C HIS A 285 27.89 -7.89 -3.84
N ALA A 286 28.06 -7.72 -5.15
CA ALA A 286 28.81 -6.60 -5.73
C ALA A 286 27.99 -5.30 -5.67
N GLN A 287 28.55 -4.23 -5.07
CA GLN A 287 27.97 -2.89 -5.15
C GLN A 287 27.96 -2.41 -6.60
N CYS A 288 26.84 -1.87 -7.06
CA CYS A 288 26.87 -1.05 -8.28
C CYS A 288 27.70 0.22 -8.04
N ASN A 289 28.17 0.82 -9.13
CA ASN A 289 29.04 2.01 -9.08
C ASN A 289 28.39 3.18 -8.33
N ASP A 290 27.07 3.36 -8.46
CA ASP A 290 26.37 4.47 -7.81
C ASP A 290 26.21 4.24 -6.30
N CYS A 291 25.81 3.04 -5.85
CA CYS A 291 25.81 2.70 -4.43
C CYS A 291 27.21 2.82 -3.81
N SER A 292 28.25 2.41 -4.54
CA SER A 292 29.64 2.55 -4.08
C SER A 292 30.05 4.02 -3.95
N LYS A 293 29.74 4.87 -4.95
CA LYS A 293 29.99 6.31 -4.90
C LYS A 293 29.26 6.98 -3.72
N PHE A 294 27.98 6.68 -3.52
CA PHE A 294 27.21 7.26 -2.41
C PHE A 294 27.72 6.79 -1.05
N SER A 295 28.05 5.49 -0.92
CA SER A 295 28.67 4.94 0.28
C SER A 295 30.02 5.62 0.57
N ASN A 296 30.86 5.80 -0.44
CA ASN A 296 32.15 6.48 -0.29
C ASN A 296 31.98 7.93 0.13
N LEU A 297 31.02 8.66 -0.45
CA LEU A 297 30.71 10.03 -0.04
C LEU A 297 30.27 10.10 1.43
N LEU A 298 29.47 9.14 1.89
CA LEU A 298 28.96 9.12 3.26
C LEU A 298 30.03 8.75 4.31
N HIS A 299 30.89 7.78 4.01
CA HIS A 299 31.86 7.24 4.97
C HIS A 299 33.26 7.83 4.89
N PHE A 300 33.73 8.13 3.69
CA PHE A 300 35.14 8.39 3.42
C PHE A 300 35.41 9.74 2.77
N GLY A 301 34.37 10.47 2.37
CA GLY A 301 34.51 11.83 1.89
C GLY A 301 34.61 12.83 3.05
N ASP A 302 35.45 13.86 2.86
CA ASP A 302 35.47 15.10 3.67
C ASP A 302 34.20 15.95 3.50
N ALA A 303 33.15 15.36 2.91
CA ALA A 303 31.85 15.98 2.72
C ALA A 303 31.26 16.41 4.05
N SER A 304 30.85 17.67 4.11
CA SER A 304 30.11 18.25 5.23
C SER A 304 28.79 17.53 5.47
N VAL A 305 28.25 17.67 6.69
CA VAL A 305 26.91 17.15 7.03
C VAL A 305 25.84 17.70 6.08
N ALA A 306 26.02 18.94 5.59
CA ALA A 306 25.12 19.56 4.63
C ALA A 306 25.17 18.88 3.26
N GLU A 307 26.36 18.55 2.74
CA GLU A 307 26.52 17.84 1.47
C GLU A 307 25.99 16.41 1.54
N LYS A 308 26.26 15.71 2.65
CA LYS A 308 25.69 14.38 2.90
C LYS A 308 24.15 14.44 2.92
N LYS A 309 23.58 15.46 3.58
CA LYS A 309 22.13 15.71 3.56
C LYS A 309 21.63 16.03 2.15
N ALA A 310 22.33 16.85 1.37
CA ALA A 310 21.91 17.23 0.02
C ALA A 310 21.84 16.03 -0.94
N VAL A 311 22.84 15.14 -0.90
CA VAL A 311 22.85 13.92 -1.73
C VAL A 311 21.74 12.96 -1.32
N VAL A 312 21.47 12.86 -0.03
CA VAL A 312 20.37 12.09 0.53
C VAL A 312 19.01 12.70 0.13
N GLN A 313 18.89 14.04 0.16
CA GLN A 313 17.68 14.81 -0.20
C GLN A 313 17.35 14.78 -1.68
N GLN A 314 18.34 14.71 -2.56
CA GLN A 314 18.11 14.57 -4.01
C GLN A 314 17.42 13.25 -4.38
N GLY A 315 17.22 12.33 -3.42
CA GLY A 315 16.45 11.10 -3.59
C GLY A 315 17.09 10.08 -4.54
N ALA A 316 18.25 10.39 -5.13
CA ALA A 316 18.98 9.53 -6.03
C ALA A 316 19.39 8.21 -5.34
N TRP A 317 19.83 8.30 -4.07
CA TRP A 317 20.24 7.12 -3.30
C TRP A 317 19.06 6.28 -2.81
N ILE A 318 17.93 6.89 -2.44
CA ILE A 318 16.69 6.17 -2.08
C ILE A 318 16.11 5.47 -3.30
N LYS A 319 15.96 6.20 -4.41
CA LYS A 319 15.46 5.65 -5.67
C LYS A 319 16.33 4.48 -6.07
N HIS A 320 17.65 4.61 -6.03
CA HIS A 320 18.53 3.50 -6.42
C HIS A 320 18.58 2.33 -5.42
N SER A 321 18.51 2.59 -4.10
CA SER A 321 18.64 1.54 -3.06
C SER A 321 17.33 0.83 -2.71
N LEU A 322 16.19 1.51 -2.82
CA LEU A 322 14.86 0.94 -2.53
C LEU A 322 14.08 0.61 -3.80
N HIS A 323 14.37 1.29 -4.93
CA HIS A 323 13.74 1.02 -6.22
C HIS A 323 14.82 0.59 -7.20
N ASN A 324 15.21 -0.69 -7.17
CA ASN A 324 15.79 -1.26 -8.38
C ASN A 324 14.66 -1.21 -9.43
N PRO A 325 14.71 -0.34 -10.45
CA PRO A 325 13.57 -0.04 -11.30
C PRO A 325 13.47 -1.14 -12.35
N GLY A 326 12.93 -2.28 -11.93
CA GLY A 326 12.61 -3.40 -12.79
C GLY A 326 11.10 -3.52 -12.94
N TRP A 327 10.50 -2.58 -13.68
CA TRP A 327 9.23 -2.71 -14.42
C TRP A 327 7.92 -2.97 -13.64
N HIS A 328 6.84 -2.30 -14.02
CA HIS A 328 5.46 -2.49 -13.50
C HIS A 328 4.77 -3.75 -14.03
N GLY A 329 5.54 -4.83 -14.12
CA GLY A 329 5.06 -6.17 -14.34
C GLY A 329 5.88 -7.08 -13.46
N GLN A 330 5.24 -7.85 -12.60
CA GLN A 330 6.00 -8.77 -11.77
C GLN A 330 6.51 -9.90 -12.64
N GLU A 331 7.83 -10.02 -12.74
CA GLU A 331 8.45 -11.06 -13.55
C GLU A 331 8.65 -12.34 -12.75
N CYS A 332 8.24 -13.46 -13.33
CA CYS A 332 8.45 -14.79 -12.74
C CYS A 332 9.21 -15.66 -13.75
N SER A 333 10.41 -16.13 -13.40
CA SER A 333 11.13 -17.07 -14.26
C SER A 333 10.54 -18.47 -14.16
N TRP A 334 10.46 -19.19 -15.28
CA TRP A 334 10.03 -20.58 -15.36
C TRP A 334 10.96 -21.38 -16.29
N PRO A 335 11.07 -22.71 -16.15
CA PRO A 335 10.54 -23.52 -15.05
C PRO A 335 11.30 -23.33 -13.72
N GLN A 336 10.59 -23.43 -12.61
CA GLN A 336 11.12 -23.37 -11.25
C GLN A 336 11.22 -24.76 -10.63
N LEU A 337 12.44 -25.24 -10.47
CA LEU A 337 12.70 -26.57 -9.90
C LEU A 337 12.25 -26.63 -8.42
N PRO A 338 11.62 -27.75 -7.99
CA PRO A 338 11.22 -27.92 -6.59
C PRO A 338 12.42 -28.13 -5.64
N PHE A 339 13.61 -28.37 -6.18
CA PHE A 339 14.87 -28.59 -5.48
C PHE A 339 15.95 -27.60 -5.95
N ARG A 340 17.11 -27.63 -5.29
CA ARG A 340 18.25 -26.78 -5.62
C ARG A 340 18.64 -26.94 -7.09
N LYS A 341 18.84 -25.81 -7.79
CA LYS A 341 19.20 -25.79 -9.21
C LYS A 341 20.43 -26.67 -9.49
N PRO A 342 20.30 -27.74 -10.29
CA PRO A 342 21.44 -28.55 -10.71
C PRO A 342 22.45 -27.73 -11.50
N LYS A 343 23.75 -27.98 -11.29
CA LYS A 343 24.84 -27.26 -11.97
C LYS A 343 24.75 -27.33 -13.50
N ASN A 344 24.27 -28.45 -14.06
CA ASN A 344 24.10 -28.59 -15.51
C ASN A 344 23.02 -27.65 -16.08
N LEU A 345 22.07 -27.18 -15.26
CA LEU A 345 21.03 -26.24 -15.66
C LEU A 345 21.42 -24.77 -15.39
N GLU A 346 22.49 -24.51 -14.65
CA GLU A 346 22.93 -23.15 -14.32
C GLU A 346 23.27 -22.31 -15.55
N LYS A 347 23.80 -22.94 -16.59
CA LYS A 347 24.21 -22.30 -17.86
C LYS A 347 23.05 -21.79 -18.72
N PHE A 348 21.82 -22.22 -18.48
CA PHE A 348 20.67 -21.84 -19.31
C PHE A 348 19.94 -20.62 -18.76
N HIS A 349 19.61 -19.69 -19.66
CA HIS A 349 18.69 -18.60 -19.38
C HIS A 349 17.25 -19.10 -19.46
N ARG A 350 16.50 -18.93 -18.37
CA ARG A 350 15.09 -19.31 -18.27
C ARG A 350 14.17 -18.22 -18.81
N PRO A 351 13.08 -18.56 -19.50
CA PRO A 351 12.05 -17.59 -19.84
C PRO A 351 11.41 -16.96 -18.61
N ARG A 352 10.88 -15.75 -18.82
CA ARG A 352 10.18 -14.96 -17.81
C ARG A 352 8.74 -14.76 -18.25
N LEU A 353 7.82 -14.89 -17.30
CA LEU A 353 6.44 -14.46 -17.42
C LEU A 353 6.33 -13.05 -16.87
N THR A 354 5.58 -12.20 -17.54
CA THR A 354 5.24 -10.87 -17.03
C THR A 354 3.78 -10.85 -16.62
N ILE A 355 3.52 -10.46 -15.37
CA ILE A 355 2.16 -10.37 -14.81
C ILE A 355 1.72 -8.92 -14.85
N HIS A 356 0.55 -8.67 -15.44
CA HIS A 356 -0.13 -7.38 -15.44
C HIS A 356 -1.45 -7.50 -14.67
N LEU A 357 -1.87 -6.45 -13.99
CA LEU A 357 -3.10 -6.42 -13.21
C LEU A 357 -3.96 -5.23 -13.65
N ALA A 358 -5.24 -5.50 -13.94
CA ALA A 358 -6.28 -4.48 -14.05
C ALA A 358 -7.30 -4.67 -12.93
N LEU A 359 -7.51 -3.62 -12.13
CA LEU A 359 -8.48 -3.62 -11.05
C LEU A 359 -9.68 -2.75 -11.46
N ALA A 360 -10.84 -3.38 -11.64
CA ALA A 360 -12.10 -2.68 -11.87
C ALA A 360 -12.90 -2.65 -10.56
N HIS A 361 -12.87 -1.51 -9.87
CA HIS A 361 -13.51 -1.35 -8.56
C HIS A 361 -14.98 -1.73 -8.57
N GLY A 362 -15.36 -2.65 -7.68
CA GLY A 362 -16.72 -3.18 -7.55
C GLY A 362 -17.09 -4.27 -8.55
N PHE A 363 -16.16 -4.71 -9.40
CA PHE A 363 -16.40 -5.73 -10.42
C PHE A 363 -15.37 -6.86 -10.34
N CYS A 364 -14.15 -6.64 -10.83
CA CYS A 364 -13.17 -7.71 -11.02
C CYS A 364 -11.72 -7.27 -10.78
N ALA A 365 -10.87 -8.25 -10.50
CA ALA A 365 -9.42 -8.15 -10.47
C ALA A 365 -8.86 -9.11 -11.54
N ASP A 366 -8.45 -8.55 -12.67
CA ASP A 366 -7.97 -9.30 -13.83
C ASP A 366 -6.44 -9.35 -13.85
N PHE A 367 -5.90 -10.55 -13.75
CA PHE A 367 -4.48 -10.82 -13.95
C PHE A 367 -4.24 -11.31 -15.38
N TYR A 368 -3.33 -10.65 -16.07
CA TYR A 368 -2.93 -11.00 -17.43
C TYR A 368 -1.49 -11.47 -17.46
N LEU A 369 -1.27 -12.69 -17.96
CA LEU A 369 0.05 -13.31 -18.07
C LEU A 369 0.53 -13.21 -19.51
N ALA A 370 1.64 -12.51 -19.73
CA ALA A 370 2.37 -12.57 -20.99
C ALA A 370 3.41 -13.70 -20.89
N ASP A 371 3.23 -14.73 -21.72
CA ASP A 371 4.02 -15.97 -21.68
C ASP A 371 5.18 -16.04 -22.68
N ASP A 372 5.25 -15.09 -23.61
CA ASP A 372 6.33 -14.95 -24.60
C ASP A 372 7.37 -13.92 -24.15
N GLU A 373 8.66 -14.24 -24.27
CA GLU A 373 9.76 -13.31 -23.96
C GLU A 373 9.76 -12.05 -24.85
N ASN A 374 9.18 -12.14 -26.04
CA ASN A 374 9.08 -11.02 -26.99
C ASN A 374 7.65 -10.49 -27.07
N PHE A 375 6.84 -10.66 -26.02
CA PHE A 375 5.49 -10.14 -25.99
C PHE A 375 5.49 -8.61 -26.08
N PHE A 376 4.50 -8.06 -26.79
CA PHE A 376 4.38 -6.63 -26.97
C PHE A 376 3.83 -5.99 -25.69
N HIS A 377 4.53 -4.99 -25.13
CA HIS A 377 4.13 -4.31 -23.88
C HIS A 377 3.88 -2.81 -24.04
N GLY A 378 3.57 -2.34 -25.26
CA GLY A 378 3.33 -0.92 -25.55
C GLY A 378 1.88 -0.46 -25.33
N ALA A 379 1.49 0.63 -25.98
CA ALA A 379 0.15 1.22 -25.89
C ALA A 379 -0.97 0.27 -26.34
N SER A 380 -0.75 -0.48 -27.43
CA SER A 380 -1.74 -1.47 -27.88
C SER A 380 -1.98 -2.57 -26.83
N PHE A 381 -0.96 -2.96 -26.06
CA PHE A 381 -1.10 -3.93 -24.98
C PHE A 381 -1.96 -3.37 -23.84
N PHE A 382 -1.75 -2.09 -23.49
CA PHE A 382 -2.60 -1.39 -22.52
C PHE A 382 -4.06 -1.32 -22.98
N CYS A 383 -4.30 -0.96 -24.24
CA CYS A 383 -5.66 -0.89 -24.82
C CYS A 383 -6.32 -2.28 -24.86
N GLU A 384 -5.54 -3.34 -25.12
CA GLU A 384 -6.02 -4.72 -25.13
C GLU A 384 -6.49 -5.16 -23.74
N ILE A 385 -5.65 -4.98 -22.71
CA ILE A 385 -6.01 -5.25 -21.31
C ILE A 385 -7.27 -4.49 -20.92
N LEU A 386 -7.31 -3.19 -21.22
CA LEU A 386 -8.46 -2.35 -20.91
C LEU A 386 -9.73 -2.88 -21.58
N THR A 387 -9.67 -3.25 -22.87
CA THR A 387 -10.83 -3.74 -23.61
C THR A 387 -11.34 -5.08 -23.05
N ARG A 388 -10.44 -6.00 -22.67
CA ARG A 388 -10.82 -7.29 -22.05
C ARG A 388 -11.46 -7.09 -20.68
N THR A 389 -10.90 -6.22 -19.85
CA THR A 389 -11.47 -5.90 -18.54
C THR A 389 -12.83 -5.22 -18.70
N LEU A 390 -12.99 -4.29 -19.65
CA LEU A 390 -14.30 -3.68 -19.93
C LEU A 390 -15.34 -4.69 -20.41
N ALA A 391 -14.95 -5.71 -21.20
CA ALA A 391 -15.85 -6.78 -21.61
C ALA A 391 -16.38 -7.57 -20.40
N ARG A 392 -15.51 -7.86 -19.43
CA ARG A 392 -15.90 -8.53 -18.18
C ARG A 392 -16.78 -7.65 -17.30
N VAL A 393 -16.48 -6.35 -17.19
CA VAL A 393 -17.35 -5.40 -16.46
C VAL A 393 -18.73 -5.33 -17.12
N GLN A 394 -18.81 -5.28 -18.45
CA GLN A 394 -20.07 -5.29 -19.18
C GLN A 394 -20.88 -6.57 -18.89
N GLU A 395 -20.22 -7.73 -18.92
CA GLU A 395 -20.86 -9.00 -18.61
C GLU A 395 -21.33 -9.07 -17.15
N ALA A 396 -20.52 -8.59 -16.19
CA ALA A 396 -20.89 -8.50 -14.79
C ALA A 396 -22.09 -7.56 -14.57
N CYS A 397 -22.10 -6.39 -15.22
CA CYS A 397 -23.25 -5.48 -15.23
C CYS A 397 -24.51 -6.18 -15.76
N ARG A 398 -24.40 -6.89 -16.89
CA ARG A 398 -25.51 -7.64 -17.51
C ARG A 398 -26.07 -8.71 -16.57
N GLN A 399 -25.20 -9.50 -15.94
CA GLN A 399 -25.59 -10.52 -14.96
C GLN A 399 -26.26 -9.92 -13.72
N GLN A 400 -25.83 -8.72 -13.30
CA GLN A 400 -26.41 -8.00 -12.16
C GLN A 400 -27.66 -7.18 -12.53
N GLY A 401 -28.09 -7.17 -13.80
CA GLY A 401 -29.18 -6.32 -14.27
C GLY A 401 -28.90 -4.82 -14.13
N ARG A 402 -27.63 -4.42 -14.21
CA ARG A 402 -27.17 -3.02 -14.11
C ARG A 402 -26.74 -2.52 -15.48
N SER A 403 -26.89 -1.22 -15.72
CA SER A 403 -26.28 -0.58 -16.88
C SER A 403 -24.76 -0.48 -16.73
N MET A 404 -24.05 -0.41 -17.85
CA MET A 404 -22.64 -0.05 -17.86
C MET A 404 -22.47 1.39 -17.34
N PRO A 405 -21.44 1.71 -16.55
CA PRO A 405 -21.20 3.09 -16.13
C PRO A 405 -21.01 4.06 -17.29
N ASP A 406 -21.58 5.26 -17.20
CA ASP A 406 -21.47 6.30 -18.25
C ASP A 406 -20.07 6.94 -18.34
N HIS A 407 -19.25 6.76 -17.31
CA HIS A 407 -17.94 7.40 -17.20
C HIS A 407 -16.87 6.37 -16.88
N LEU A 408 -15.84 6.34 -17.72
CA LEU A 408 -14.65 5.52 -17.50
C LEU A 408 -13.57 6.37 -16.84
N VAL A 409 -13.14 6.03 -15.62
CA VAL A 409 -12.02 6.67 -14.94
C VAL A 409 -10.89 5.66 -14.78
N ILE A 410 -9.75 5.97 -15.37
CA ILE A 410 -8.57 5.12 -15.38
C ILE A 410 -7.48 5.78 -14.56
N GLN A 411 -6.98 5.04 -13.58
CA GLN A 411 -5.79 5.38 -12.82
C GLN A 411 -4.64 4.50 -13.30
N SER A 412 -3.53 5.11 -13.72
CA SER A 412 -2.38 4.38 -14.26
C SER A 412 -1.06 5.03 -13.86
N ASP A 413 0.01 4.24 -13.87
CA ASP A 413 1.35 4.77 -13.78
C ASP A 413 1.70 5.71 -14.93
N ASN A 414 2.55 6.68 -14.64
CA ASN A 414 2.99 7.72 -15.57
C ASN A 414 4.06 7.19 -16.55
N THR A 415 3.78 6.07 -17.21
CA THR A 415 4.65 5.47 -18.22
C THR A 415 4.23 5.94 -19.62
N THR A 416 5.12 6.65 -20.30
CA THR A 416 4.84 7.16 -21.66
C THR A 416 4.75 6.05 -22.70
N ALA A 417 5.46 4.94 -22.48
CA ALA A 417 5.47 3.80 -23.40
C ALA A 417 4.14 3.03 -23.44
N GLN A 418 3.33 3.09 -22.36
CA GLN A 418 2.12 2.28 -22.24
C GLN A 418 0.87 3.15 -22.21
N ALA A 419 0.65 3.90 -21.13
CA ALA A 419 -0.61 4.61 -20.91
C ALA A 419 -0.56 6.08 -21.38
N LYS A 420 0.55 6.78 -21.18
CA LYS A 420 0.63 8.23 -21.44
C LYS A 420 1.16 8.57 -22.83
N ASN A 421 0.39 8.22 -23.86
CA ASN A 421 0.73 8.51 -25.26
C ASN A 421 -0.51 8.75 -26.13
N ALA A 422 -0.24 9.20 -27.35
CA ALA A 422 -1.24 9.53 -28.35
C ALA A 422 -2.17 8.38 -28.72
N GLU A 423 -1.66 7.14 -28.74
CA GLU A 423 -2.44 5.96 -29.11
C GLU A 423 -3.53 5.69 -28.07
N VAL A 424 -3.19 5.69 -26.78
CA VAL A 424 -4.19 5.52 -25.70
C VAL A 424 -5.18 6.69 -25.65
N ALA A 425 -4.73 7.94 -25.84
CA ALA A 425 -5.69 9.06 -25.92
C ALA A 425 -6.67 8.91 -27.09
N ASN A 426 -6.16 8.59 -28.28
CA ASN A 426 -7.01 8.36 -29.45
C ASN A 426 -7.98 7.20 -29.18
N PHE A 427 -7.52 6.12 -28.54
CA PHE A 427 -8.38 5.00 -28.16
C PHE A 427 -9.51 5.43 -27.22
N LEU A 428 -9.20 6.15 -26.14
CA LEU A 428 -10.21 6.65 -25.20
C LEU A 428 -11.17 7.65 -25.86
N GLY A 429 -10.68 8.46 -26.81
CA GLY A 429 -11.52 9.33 -27.63
C GLY A 429 -12.46 8.55 -28.56
N VAL A 430 -12.00 7.43 -29.13
CA VAL A 430 -12.84 6.52 -29.94
C VAL A 430 -13.93 5.88 -29.09
N LEU A 431 -13.66 5.49 -27.84
CA LEU A 431 -14.69 4.98 -26.93
C LEU A 431 -15.80 6.02 -26.68
N VAL A 432 -15.42 7.29 -26.49
CA VAL A 432 -16.38 8.39 -26.35
C VAL A 432 -17.17 8.61 -27.65
N ARG A 433 -16.49 8.63 -28.81
CA ARG A 433 -17.13 8.87 -30.10
C ARG A 433 -18.05 7.73 -30.53
N LYS A 434 -17.78 6.50 -30.10
CA LYS A 434 -18.67 5.34 -30.25
C LYS A 434 -19.79 5.29 -29.20
N PHE A 435 -19.91 6.33 -28.37
CA PHE A 435 -20.88 6.42 -27.27
C PHE A 435 -20.79 5.24 -26.29
N LYS A 436 -19.62 4.59 -26.18
CA LYS A 436 -19.38 3.55 -25.18
C LYS A 436 -19.30 4.14 -23.77
N PHE A 437 -18.86 5.40 -23.67
CA PHE A 437 -18.89 6.22 -22.47
C PHE A 437 -19.21 7.67 -22.83
N GLN A 438 -19.88 8.41 -21.95
CA GLN A 438 -20.03 9.86 -22.09
C GLN A 438 -18.69 10.58 -21.89
N SER A 439 -17.85 10.07 -21.00
CA SER A 439 -16.50 10.58 -20.83
C SER A 439 -15.51 9.51 -20.40
N CYS A 440 -14.27 9.67 -20.84
CA CYS A 440 -13.14 8.87 -20.38
C CYS A 440 -12.15 9.79 -19.67
N VAL A 441 -11.66 9.41 -18.49
CA VAL A 441 -10.67 10.16 -17.72
C VAL A 441 -9.45 9.28 -17.54
N LEU A 442 -8.28 9.77 -17.96
CA LEU A 442 -6.99 9.10 -17.75
C LEU A 442 -6.16 9.92 -16.77
N ASN A 443 -5.91 9.34 -15.62
CA ASN A 443 -5.21 9.94 -14.50
C ASN A 443 -3.86 9.26 -14.25
N PHE A 444 -2.91 10.06 -13.77
CA PHE A 444 -1.56 9.63 -13.45
C PHE A 444 -1.15 10.16 -12.08
N LEU A 445 -0.52 9.32 -11.28
CA LEU A 445 0.10 9.79 -10.05
C LEU A 445 1.35 10.64 -10.30
N ARG A 446 1.64 11.48 -9.31
CA ARG A 446 2.88 12.25 -9.27
C ARG A 446 4.05 11.30 -9.01
N VAL A 447 5.20 11.61 -9.58
CA VAL A 447 6.44 10.85 -9.33
C VAL A 447 6.69 10.77 -7.82
N GLY A 448 6.85 9.55 -7.30
CA GLY A 448 7.11 9.29 -5.88
C GLY A 448 5.90 8.84 -5.06
N HIS A 449 4.73 8.67 -5.68
CA HIS A 449 3.51 8.18 -5.02
C HIS A 449 3.14 6.76 -5.50
N THR A 450 4.05 5.79 -5.44
CA THR A 450 3.82 4.39 -5.88
C THR A 450 3.07 3.56 -4.84
N LEU A 451 2.03 4.10 -4.23
CA LEU A 451 1.19 3.40 -3.25
C LEU A 451 -0.24 3.39 -3.79
N GLU A 452 -0.41 2.79 -4.97
CA GLU A 452 -1.73 2.52 -5.55
C GLU A 452 -2.26 1.15 -5.09
N ASP A 453 -3.57 0.94 -5.24
CA ASP A 453 -4.22 -0.33 -4.89
C ASP A 453 -3.58 -1.52 -5.63
N VAL A 454 -3.13 -1.28 -6.87
CA VAL A 454 -2.43 -2.26 -7.71
C VAL A 454 -1.11 -2.70 -7.07
N ASP A 455 -0.30 -1.77 -6.54
CA ASP A 455 0.97 -2.09 -5.86
C ASP A 455 0.74 -2.93 -4.60
N PHE A 456 -0.35 -2.63 -3.88
CA PHE A 456 -0.77 -3.41 -2.72
C PHE A 456 -1.20 -4.83 -3.11
N VAL A 457 -2.01 -4.99 -4.16
CA VAL A 457 -2.40 -6.32 -4.65
C VAL A 457 -1.18 -7.12 -5.14
N PHE A 458 -0.20 -6.48 -5.80
CA PHE A 458 1.06 -7.14 -6.16
C PHE A 458 1.87 -7.57 -4.94
N SER A 459 1.86 -6.78 -3.85
CA SER A 459 2.50 -7.17 -2.60
C SER A 459 1.89 -8.44 -1.99
N ILE A 460 0.55 -8.57 -2.07
CA ILE A 460 -0.17 -9.78 -1.67
C ILE A 460 0.15 -10.93 -2.62
N LEU A 461 0.12 -10.70 -3.93
CA LEU A 461 0.44 -11.69 -4.96
C LEU A 461 1.82 -12.30 -4.72
N LEU A 462 2.83 -11.48 -4.44
CA LEU A 462 4.16 -11.94 -4.10
C LEU A 462 4.14 -12.84 -2.86
N ALA A 463 3.44 -12.43 -1.81
CA ALA A 463 3.42 -13.15 -0.54
C ALA A 463 2.64 -14.48 -0.60
N LYS A 464 1.49 -14.49 -1.26
CA LYS A 464 0.55 -15.61 -1.29
C LYS A 464 0.81 -16.57 -2.46
N VAL A 465 1.28 -16.07 -3.60
CA VAL A 465 1.43 -16.86 -4.82
C VAL A 465 2.89 -17.04 -5.18
N LEU A 466 3.61 -15.99 -5.55
CA LEU A 466 4.92 -16.14 -6.20
C LEU A 466 6.01 -16.73 -5.30
N ARG A 467 5.87 -16.59 -3.98
CA ARG A 467 6.77 -17.24 -3.01
C ARG A 467 6.43 -18.70 -2.72
N ARG A 468 5.18 -19.11 -2.94
CA ARG A 468 4.65 -20.42 -2.54
C ARG A 468 4.46 -21.36 -3.73
N CYS A 469 4.09 -20.81 -4.89
CA CYS A 469 3.88 -21.55 -6.13
C CYS A 469 5.20 -21.78 -6.85
N LYS A 470 5.50 -23.05 -7.18
CA LYS A 470 6.59 -23.42 -8.08
C LYS A 470 6.05 -23.44 -9.50
N VAL A 471 6.42 -22.44 -10.29
CA VAL A 471 5.93 -22.29 -11.67
C VAL A 471 6.75 -23.17 -12.60
N MET A 472 6.21 -24.32 -13.01
CA MET A 472 6.85 -25.22 -13.96
C MET A 472 6.44 -24.87 -15.39
N VAL A 473 5.18 -24.47 -15.58
CA VAL A 473 4.61 -23.96 -16.83
C VAL A 473 3.76 -22.72 -16.56
N PRO A 474 3.46 -21.88 -17.57
CA PRO A 474 2.65 -20.67 -17.39
C PRO A 474 1.28 -20.95 -16.73
N GLU A 475 0.66 -22.09 -17.03
CA GLU A 475 -0.62 -22.51 -16.46
C GLU A 475 -0.57 -22.78 -14.95
N ASP A 476 0.60 -23.16 -14.40
CA ASP A 476 0.76 -23.33 -12.96
C ASP A 476 0.68 -21.97 -12.25
N LEU A 477 1.26 -20.93 -12.86
CA LEU A 477 1.15 -19.57 -12.33
C LEU A 477 -0.30 -19.10 -12.41
N ARG A 478 -0.99 -19.34 -13.53
CA ARG A 478 -2.42 -19.01 -13.66
C ARG A 478 -3.24 -19.64 -12.54
N THR A 479 -3.08 -20.94 -12.34
CA THR A 479 -3.76 -21.70 -11.28
C THR A 479 -3.37 -21.20 -9.88
N GLY A 480 -2.09 -20.92 -9.67
CA GLY A 480 -1.58 -20.38 -8.41
C GLY A 480 -2.13 -19.00 -8.08
N ILE A 481 -2.27 -18.11 -9.07
CA ILE A 481 -2.89 -16.80 -8.90
C ILE A 481 -4.36 -16.96 -8.55
N LEU A 482 -5.11 -17.76 -9.33
CA LEU A 482 -6.54 -17.95 -9.09
C LEU A 482 -6.78 -18.54 -7.69
N THR A 483 -6.03 -19.58 -7.32
CA THR A 483 -6.16 -20.24 -6.01
C THR A 483 -5.73 -19.33 -4.86
N GLY A 484 -4.61 -18.60 -5.01
CA GLY A 484 -4.04 -17.81 -3.93
C GLY A 484 -4.65 -16.42 -3.75
N MET A 485 -5.21 -15.82 -4.81
CA MET A 485 -5.76 -14.47 -4.79
C MET A 485 -7.28 -14.44 -4.58
N THR A 486 -8.04 -15.44 -5.05
CA THR A 486 -9.50 -15.49 -4.89
C THR A 486 -9.94 -15.38 -3.42
N PRO A 487 -9.38 -16.15 -2.47
CA PRO A 487 -9.78 -16.04 -1.06
C PRO A 487 -9.50 -14.66 -0.43
N VAL A 488 -8.61 -13.86 -1.04
CA VAL A 488 -8.22 -12.54 -0.51
C VAL A 488 -9.06 -11.42 -1.13
N LEU A 489 -9.39 -11.53 -2.42
CA LEU A 489 -10.05 -10.46 -3.18
C LEU A 489 -11.57 -10.67 -3.31
N ALA A 490 -12.05 -11.91 -3.38
CA ALA A 490 -13.49 -12.19 -3.47
C ALA A 490 -14.30 -11.67 -2.27
N PRO A 491 -13.83 -11.80 -1.01
CA PRO A 491 -14.52 -11.19 0.14
C PRO A 491 -14.59 -9.65 0.09
N LYS A 492 -13.77 -9.01 -0.75
CA LYS A 492 -13.78 -7.56 -1.00
C LYS A 492 -14.66 -7.17 -2.19
N GLY A 493 -15.40 -8.11 -2.77
CA GLY A 493 -16.30 -7.88 -3.89
C GLY A 493 -15.64 -7.86 -5.27
N TYR A 494 -14.45 -8.46 -5.41
CA TYR A 494 -13.80 -8.61 -6.72
C TYR A 494 -13.91 -10.04 -7.23
N ASP A 495 -14.47 -10.21 -8.43
CA ASP A 495 -14.30 -11.45 -9.18
C ASP A 495 -12.84 -11.57 -9.67
N VAL A 496 -12.16 -12.65 -9.32
CA VAL A 496 -10.74 -12.83 -9.66
C VAL A 496 -10.64 -13.68 -10.91
N ASN A 497 -10.02 -13.12 -11.93
CA ASN A 497 -9.78 -13.83 -13.16
C ASN A 497 -8.31 -13.76 -13.57
N VAL A 498 -7.84 -14.82 -14.22
CA VAL A 498 -6.45 -14.94 -14.66
C VAL A 498 -6.42 -15.49 -16.08
N GLU A 499 -5.81 -14.74 -16.97
CA GLU A 499 -5.78 -15.01 -18.40
C GLU A 499 -4.34 -15.00 -18.92
N ILE A 500 -3.98 -16.02 -19.70
CA ILE A 500 -2.73 -16.03 -20.45
C ILE A 500 -2.98 -15.35 -21.79
N LEU A 501 -2.37 -14.19 -21.99
CA LEU A 501 -2.53 -13.41 -23.21
C LEU A 501 -1.70 -14.03 -24.33
N THR A 502 -2.39 -14.57 -25.33
CA THR A 502 -1.75 -15.16 -26.51
C THR A 502 -1.43 -14.13 -27.58
N HIS A 503 -2.15 -13.01 -27.63
CA HIS A 503 -1.95 -11.97 -28.64
C HIS A 503 -2.40 -10.60 -28.11
N VAL A 504 -2.08 -9.57 -28.89
CA VAL A 504 -2.47 -8.17 -28.64
C VAL A 504 -2.98 -7.61 -29.95
N ARG A 505 -4.16 -6.99 -29.98
CA ARG A 505 -4.67 -6.30 -31.17
C ARG A 505 -3.83 -5.05 -31.48
N ASN A 506 -3.62 -4.74 -32.75
CA ASN A 506 -2.80 -3.61 -33.21
C ASN A 506 -3.63 -2.32 -33.26
N PHE A 507 -3.83 -1.72 -32.09
CA PHE A 507 -4.53 -0.44 -31.96
C PHE A 507 -3.82 0.69 -32.69
N GLN A 508 -2.49 0.66 -32.79
CA GLN A 508 -1.73 1.68 -33.51
C GLN A 508 -2.10 1.75 -34.99
N SER A 509 -2.12 0.60 -35.69
CA SER A 509 -2.50 0.51 -37.10
C SER A 509 -3.96 0.95 -37.31
N TRP A 510 -4.85 0.43 -36.47
CA TRP A 510 -6.29 0.73 -36.52
C TRP A 510 -6.61 2.21 -36.31
N LEU A 511 -6.07 2.83 -35.26
CA LEU A 511 -6.27 4.25 -34.96
C LEU A 511 -5.51 5.17 -35.93
N GLY A 512 -4.42 4.66 -36.54
CA GLY A 512 -3.64 5.37 -37.54
C GLY A 512 -4.44 5.79 -38.77
N ALA A 513 -5.50 5.05 -39.11
CA ALA A 513 -6.41 5.37 -40.21
C ALA A 513 -7.07 6.75 -40.09
N MET A 514 -7.29 7.25 -38.86
CA MET A 514 -7.82 8.60 -38.64
C MET A 514 -6.84 9.71 -39.08
N CYS A 515 -5.53 9.40 -39.14
CA CYS A 515 -4.45 10.37 -39.35
C CYS A 515 -4.49 11.53 -38.34
N VAL A 516 -4.82 11.22 -37.08
CA VAL A 516 -4.93 12.18 -35.99
C VAL A 516 -3.72 12.08 -35.08
N HIS A 517 -3.01 13.19 -34.93
CA HIS A 517 -1.88 13.32 -34.02
C HIS A 517 -2.20 14.36 -32.95
N PRO A 518 -2.47 13.96 -31.69
CA PRO A 518 -2.68 14.88 -30.58
C PRO A 518 -1.41 15.65 -30.26
N HIS A 519 -1.20 16.75 -30.97
CA HIS A 519 -0.20 17.75 -30.62
C HIS A 519 -0.71 18.57 -29.43
N ASN A 520 0.19 18.88 -28.50
CA ASN A 520 -0.01 19.77 -27.34
C ASN A 520 -0.76 19.21 -26.12
N CYS A 521 -1.37 18.02 -26.17
CA CYS A 521 -1.98 17.42 -24.97
C CYS A 521 -0.92 17.08 -23.90
N TYR A 522 0.27 16.64 -24.34
CA TYR A 522 1.32 16.11 -23.44
C TYR A 522 2.53 17.01 -23.27
N LYS A 523 2.67 18.07 -24.07
CA LYS A 523 3.87 18.93 -24.03
C LYS A 523 3.85 19.81 -22.78
N ARG A 524 4.95 19.80 -22.03
CA ARG A 524 5.26 20.88 -21.08
C ARG A 524 5.34 22.18 -21.86
N ARG A 525 4.50 23.15 -21.55
CA ARG A 525 4.67 24.53 -22.02
C ARG A 525 5.66 25.22 -21.07
N GLU A 526 6.40 26.22 -21.54
CA GLU A 526 7.33 26.95 -20.68
C GLU A 526 6.62 27.42 -19.40
N GLY A 527 7.13 26.99 -18.24
CA GLY A 527 6.55 27.26 -16.93
C GLY A 527 5.35 26.37 -16.50
N ILE A 528 4.84 25.48 -17.35
CA ILE A 528 3.70 24.62 -17.04
C ILE A 528 4.16 23.22 -16.64
N LEU A 529 3.79 22.82 -15.42
CA LEU A 529 4.05 21.48 -14.88
C LEU A 529 3.41 20.41 -15.76
N ALA A 530 4.03 19.22 -15.80
CA ALA A 530 3.51 18.11 -16.59
C ALA A 530 2.05 17.80 -16.16
N PRO A 531 1.12 17.61 -17.10
CA PRO A 531 -0.26 17.27 -16.76
C PRO A 531 -0.39 15.85 -16.25
N HIS A 532 -1.37 15.63 -15.37
CA HIS A 532 -1.62 14.35 -14.68
C HIS A 532 -3.06 13.85 -14.82
N SER A 533 -3.94 14.61 -15.47
CA SER A 533 -5.32 14.18 -15.69
C SER A 533 -5.81 14.69 -17.04
N PHE A 534 -6.41 13.78 -17.81
CA PHE A 534 -6.85 13.99 -19.19
C PHE A 534 -8.29 13.49 -19.30
N THR A 535 -9.23 14.38 -19.59
CA THR A 535 -10.64 14.02 -19.76
C THR A 535 -11.02 14.13 -21.24
N PHE A 536 -11.58 13.07 -21.80
CA PHE A 536 -12.06 12.98 -23.17
C PHE A 536 -13.60 13.04 -23.18
N LYS A 537 -14.17 13.91 -24.00
CA LYS A 537 -15.62 14.11 -24.14
C LYS A 537 -15.98 14.75 -25.48
N LEU A 538 -17.25 14.67 -25.88
CA LEU A 538 -17.74 15.34 -27.09
C LEU A 538 -17.80 16.86 -26.89
N ARG A 539 -17.81 17.61 -28.00
CA ARG A 539 -17.96 19.08 -27.99
C ARG A 539 -19.25 19.49 -27.28
N MET A 540 -20.34 18.78 -27.56
CA MET A 540 -21.64 19.04 -26.94
C MET A 540 -21.66 18.78 -25.43
N ASP A 541 -20.80 17.89 -24.93
CA ASP A 541 -20.66 17.56 -23.50
C ASP A 541 -19.64 18.44 -22.76
N LEU A 542 -19.01 19.40 -23.44
CA LEU A 542 -18.12 20.37 -22.79
C LEU A 542 -18.93 21.20 -21.78
N ALA A 543 -18.38 21.39 -20.58
CA ALA A 543 -18.97 22.25 -19.56
C ALA A 543 -18.97 23.71 -20.03
N PRO A 544 -19.90 24.57 -19.55
CA PRO A 544 -20.00 25.96 -20.01
C PRO A 544 -18.69 26.74 -19.95
N ARG A 545 -17.90 26.53 -18.90
CA ARG A 545 -16.58 27.16 -18.74
C ARG A 545 -15.58 26.69 -19.80
N GLU A 546 -15.62 25.42 -20.19
CA GLU A 546 -14.72 24.86 -21.21
C GLU A 546 -15.13 25.31 -22.61
N GLN A 547 -16.44 25.38 -22.88
CA GLN A 547 -16.97 25.98 -24.11
C GLN A 547 -16.54 27.46 -24.23
N GLN A 548 -16.63 28.22 -23.14
CA GLN A 548 -16.16 29.61 -23.11
C GLN A 548 -14.65 29.72 -23.40
N LEU A 549 -13.84 28.84 -22.82
CA LEU A 549 -12.40 28.78 -23.10
C LEU A 549 -12.12 28.43 -24.58
N LEU A 550 -12.91 27.54 -25.17
CA LEU A 550 -12.80 27.18 -26.58
C LEU A 550 -13.19 28.35 -27.50
N LEU A 551 -14.21 29.14 -27.15
CA LEU A 551 -14.58 30.35 -27.89
C LEU A 551 -13.49 31.43 -27.83
N GLN A 552 -12.84 31.58 -26.68
CA GLN A 552 -11.74 32.55 -26.49
C GLN A 552 -10.46 32.10 -27.22
N HIS A 553 -10.22 30.80 -27.29
CA HIS A 553 -9.03 30.22 -27.88
C HIS A 553 -9.38 29.01 -28.75
N PRO A 554 -9.90 29.23 -29.98
CA PRO A 554 -10.32 28.16 -30.86
C PRO A 554 -9.17 27.17 -31.13
N THR A 555 -9.39 25.88 -30.86
CA THR A 555 -8.41 24.81 -31.12
C THR A 555 -8.77 23.96 -32.33
N ASP A 556 -9.75 24.40 -33.11
CA ASP A 556 -10.38 23.63 -34.19
C ASP A 556 -9.47 23.42 -35.41
N ARG A 557 -8.28 24.05 -35.48
CA ARG A 557 -7.28 23.88 -36.58
C ARG A 557 -7.86 24.00 -38.00
N GLY A 558 -8.94 24.76 -38.18
CA GLY A 558 -9.62 24.92 -39.47
C GLY A 558 -10.64 23.83 -39.82
N TRP A 559 -10.92 22.89 -38.90
CA TRP A 559 -12.04 21.96 -39.02
C TRP A 559 -13.37 22.68 -38.76
N PRO A 560 -14.44 22.38 -39.51
CA PRO A 560 -15.76 22.89 -39.20
C PRO A 560 -16.21 22.33 -37.84
N SER A 561 -16.82 23.19 -37.02
CA SER A 561 -17.30 22.81 -35.70
C SER A 561 -18.42 21.76 -35.82
N ASN A 562 -18.23 20.60 -35.20
CA ASN A 562 -19.24 19.54 -35.12
C ASN A 562 -19.53 19.19 -33.64
N PRO A 563 -20.80 19.00 -33.23
CA PRO A 563 -21.15 18.56 -31.88
C PRO A 563 -20.47 17.27 -31.42
N LEU A 564 -20.14 16.37 -32.37
CA LEU A 564 -19.50 15.07 -32.14
C LEU A 564 -17.98 15.11 -32.14
N ASP A 565 -17.37 16.29 -32.33
CA ASP A 565 -15.91 16.42 -32.19
C ASP A 565 -15.49 16.00 -30.77
N VAL A 566 -14.46 15.15 -30.67
CA VAL A 566 -13.92 14.73 -29.36
C VAL A 566 -12.85 15.70 -28.92
N PHE A 567 -12.99 16.24 -27.71
CA PHE A 567 -12.03 17.13 -27.07
C PHE A 567 -11.31 16.44 -25.90
N CYS A 568 -10.04 16.80 -25.73
CA CYS A 568 -9.23 16.47 -24.56
C CYS A 568 -9.09 17.69 -23.66
N VAL A 569 -9.62 17.60 -22.44
CA VAL A 569 -9.49 18.59 -21.37
C VAL A 569 -8.35 18.16 -20.45
N VAL A 570 -7.30 18.98 -20.39
CA VAL A 570 -6.07 18.66 -19.67
C VAL A 570 -6.06 19.37 -18.32
N LYS A 571 -5.70 18.67 -17.25
CA LYS A 571 -5.47 19.23 -15.91
C LYS A 571 -4.05 18.98 -15.45
N THR A 572 -3.48 19.94 -14.73
CA THR A 572 -2.14 19.81 -14.14
C THR A 572 -2.10 18.67 -13.13
N TRP A 573 -3.09 18.63 -12.24
CA TRP A 573 -3.27 17.60 -11.21
C TRP A 573 -4.69 17.08 -11.20
N MET A 574 -4.91 15.88 -10.67
CA MET A 574 -6.26 15.31 -10.51
C MET A 574 -7.17 16.23 -9.66
N GLN A 575 -6.60 16.82 -8.60
CA GLN A 575 -7.29 17.76 -7.71
C GLN A 575 -7.49 19.17 -8.28
N SER A 576 -7.03 19.45 -9.51
CA SER A 576 -7.20 20.78 -10.10
C SER A 576 -8.69 21.04 -10.40
N HIS A 577 -9.20 22.16 -9.87
CA HIS A 577 -10.61 22.59 -10.05
C HIS A 577 -10.96 23.03 -11.48
N GLY A 578 -9.97 23.26 -12.34
CA GLY A 578 -10.20 23.73 -13.70
C GLY A 578 -9.15 23.19 -14.67
N PRO A 579 -9.42 23.32 -15.98
CA PRO A 579 -8.49 22.90 -17.02
C PRO A 579 -7.25 23.80 -17.06
N ASN A 580 -6.14 23.21 -17.48
CA ASN A 580 -4.85 23.86 -17.71
C ASN A 580 -4.80 24.45 -19.13
N GLY A 581 -5.75 25.33 -19.45
CA GLY A 581 -5.93 25.94 -20.77
C GLY A 581 -7.22 25.51 -21.49
N PRO A 582 -7.41 25.93 -22.75
CA PRO A 582 -8.58 25.56 -23.53
C PRO A 582 -8.59 24.07 -23.86
N PRO A 583 -9.78 23.44 -23.97
CA PRO A 583 -9.92 22.09 -24.49
C PRO A 583 -9.21 21.94 -25.85
N THR A 584 -8.50 20.83 -26.04
CA THR A 584 -7.77 20.54 -27.28
C THR A 584 -8.58 19.57 -28.12
N LEU A 585 -8.92 19.96 -29.35
CA LEU A 585 -9.54 19.06 -30.32
C LEU A 585 -8.67 17.81 -30.52
N LEU A 586 -9.20 16.65 -30.13
CA LEU A 586 -8.55 15.35 -30.27
C LEU A 586 -8.97 14.71 -31.58
N ILE A 587 -10.24 14.34 -31.74
CA ILE A 587 -10.77 13.64 -32.92
C ILE A 587 -11.82 14.55 -33.59
N PRO A 588 -11.52 15.16 -34.75
CA PRO A 588 -12.55 15.80 -35.56
C PRO A 588 -13.53 14.75 -36.10
N ASP A 589 -14.83 15.05 -36.08
CA ASP A 589 -15.87 14.11 -36.53
C ASP A 589 -15.60 13.59 -37.96
N ALA A 590 -15.21 14.49 -38.87
CA ALA A 590 -14.87 14.17 -40.26
C ALA A 590 -13.67 13.20 -40.46
N ARG A 591 -12.94 12.85 -39.39
CA ARG A 591 -11.85 11.87 -39.42
C ARG A 591 -12.23 10.53 -38.82
N PHE A 592 -13.31 10.46 -38.05
CA PHE A 592 -13.72 9.25 -37.34
C PHE A 592 -14.13 8.13 -38.31
N ASP A 593 -14.86 8.46 -39.37
CA ASP A 593 -15.33 7.51 -40.41
C ASP A 593 -14.20 6.80 -41.17
N ARG A 594 -12.94 7.22 -40.99
CA ARG A 594 -11.78 6.54 -41.58
C ARG A 594 -11.46 5.22 -40.90
N ILE A 595 -11.96 5.01 -39.68
CA ILE A 595 -11.89 3.71 -39.03
C ILE A 595 -13.01 2.84 -39.61
N SER A 596 -12.66 1.95 -40.54
CA SER A 596 -13.64 1.13 -41.26
C SER A 596 -14.17 -0.07 -40.47
N THR A 597 -13.48 -0.51 -39.42
CA THR A 597 -13.83 -1.69 -38.62
C THR A 597 -14.24 -1.31 -37.20
N ALA A 598 -15.12 -2.10 -36.58
CA ALA A 598 -15.56 -1.86 -35.20
C ALA A 598 -14.41 -1.92 -34.18
N ALA A 599 -13.41 -2.76 -34.45
CA ALA A 599 -12.23 -3.01 -33.63
C ALA A 599 -10.99 -3.33 -34.50
N PRO A 600 -9.77 -3.33 -33.95
CA PRO A 600 -8.59 -3.75 -34.70
C PRO A 600 -8.65 -5.24 -35.05
N THR A 601 -8.48 -5.57 -36.33
CA THR A 601 -8.44 -6.96 -36.83
C THR A 601 -7.02 -7.51 -36.92
N GLU A 602 -6.02 -6.63 -36.95
CA GLU A 602 -4.61 -7.02 -36.97
C GLU A 602 -4.10 -7.28 -35.56
N ALA A 603 -3.21 -8.27 -35.40
CA ALA A 603 -2.46 -8.46 -34.16
C ALA A 603 -1.11 -7.72 -34.22
N CYS A 604 -0.67 -7.17 -33.08
CA CYS A 604 0.71 -6.75 -32.88
C CYS A 604 1.60 -7.98 -33.06
N ARG A 605 2.42 -7.96 -34.11
CA ARG A 605 3.49 -8.94 -34.25
C ARG A 605 4.59 -8.58 -33.26
N ALA A 606 5.22 -9.59 -32.66
CA ALA A 606 6.49 -9.36 -31.97
C ALA A 606 7.39 -8.60 -32.94
N SER A 607 7.96 -7.48 -32.47
CA SER A 607 8.73 -6.59 -33.34
C SER A 607 9.90 -7.32 -34.01
N HIS A 608 10.36 -8.41 -33.40
CA HIS A 608 11.35 -9.31 -33.95
C HIS A 608 10.95 -10.75 -33.62
N PRO A 609 11.06 -11.69 -34.57
CA PRO A 609 10.97 -13.11 -34.25
C PRO A 609 12.06 -13.46 -33.23
N MET A 610 11.80 -14.47 -32.39
CA MET A 610 12.80 -14.96 -31.45
C MET A 610 14.11 -15.28 -32.19
N ARG A 611 15.23 -14.78 -31.68
CA ARG A 611 16.53 -15.00 -32.33
C ARG A 611 16.79 -16.50 -32.40
N GLN A 612 17.28 -17.01 -33.53
CA GLN A 612 17.59 -18.44 -33.73
C GLN A 612 18.48 -19.01 -32.61
N GLN A 613 19.43 -18.22 -32.11
CA GLN A 613 20.26 -18.58 -30.97
C GLN A 613 19.43 -18.83 -29.70
N ARG A 614 18.44 -17.97 -29.42
CA ARG A 614 17.54 -18.12 -28.26
C ARG A 614 16.62 -19.34 -28.43
N THR A 615 16.07 -19.56 -29.61
CA THR A 615 15.31 -20.78 -29.96
C THR A 615 16.12 -22.04 -29.67
N LYS A 616 17.39 -22.07 -30.09
CA LYS A 616 18.31 -23.18 -29.83
C LYS A 616 18.56 -23.37 -28.33
N GLU A 617 18.77 -22.28 -27.58
CA GLU A 617 18.96 -22.34 -26.11
C GLU A 617 17.73 -22.90 -25.38
N LEU A 618 16.52 -22.50 -25.79
CA LEU A 618 15.28 -23.02 -25.19
C LEU A 618 15.10 -24.51 -25.46
N ARG A 619 15.38 -24.97 -26.69
CA ARG A 619 15.36 -26.41 -27.03
C ARG A 619 16.41 -27.20 -26.25
N GLN A 620 17.63 -26.67 -26.12
CA GLN A 620 18.66 -27.30 -25.30
C GLN A 620 18.29 -27.36 -23.81
N LEU A 621 17.61 -26.33 -23.30
CA LEU A 621 17.08 -26.35 -21.95
C LEU A 621 15.99 -27.42 -21.82
N ALA A 622 15.07 -27.53 -22.79
CA ALA A 622 14.04 -28.57 -22.81
C ALA A 622 14.66 -29.99 -22.78
N ASP A 623 15.63 -30.26 -23.66
CA ASP A 623 16.31 -31.56 -23.72
C ASP A 623 17.03 -31.88 -22.40
N ALA A 624 17.68 -30.88 -21.78
CA ALA A 624 18.36 -31.06 -20.50
C ALA A 624 17.40 -31.32 -19.33
N LEU A 625 16.17 -30.79 -19.38
CA LEU A 625 15.13 -31.09 -18.38
C LEU A 625 14.60 -32.51 -18.51
N GLU A 626 14.41 -32.98 -19.75
CA GLU A 626 13.98 -34.36 -20.02
C GLU A 626 15.06 -35.38 -19.64
N GLU A 627 16.33 -35.11 -20.00
CA GLU A 627 17.45 -35.97 -19.60
C GLU A 627 17.55 -36.08 -18.07
N LEU A 628 17.44 -34.94 -17.37
CA LEU A 628 17.52 -34.90 -15.92
C LEU A 628 16.37 -35.68 -15.24
N THR A 629 15.18 -35.65 -15.82
CA THR A 629 13.96 -36.17 -15.20
C THR A 629 13.38 -37.41 -15.88
N GLY A 630 14.10 -37.99 -16.84
CA GLY A 630 13.62 -39.13 -17.63
C GLY A 630 13.47 -40.42 -16.83
N THR A 631 14.18 -40.55 -15.70
CA THR A 631 14.04 -41.69 -14.77
C THR A 631 13.06 -41.41 -13.63
N TRP A 632 12.48 -40.21 -13.58
CA TRP A 632 11.62 -39.79 -12.49
C TRP A 632 10.20 -40.30 -12.71
N LYS A 633 9.41 -40.36 -11.63
CA LYS A 633 7.98 -40.63 -11.75
C LYS A 633 7.29 -39.55 -12.57
N ALA A 634 6.22 -39.93 -13.28
CA ALA A 634 5.48 -39.03 -14.15
C ALA A 634 5.02 -37.74 -13.43
N GLU A 635 4.60 -37.84 -12.16
CA GLU A 635 4.18 -36.67 -11.35
C GLU A 635 5.30 -35.66 -11.05
N HIS A 636 6.56 -36.07 -11.13
CA HIS A 636 7.72 -35.21 -10.87
C HIS A 636 8.49 -34.86 -12.13
N SER A 637 8.12 -35.46 -13.26
CA SER A 637 8.83 -35.28 -14.50
C SER A 637 8.59 -33.89 -15.09
N MET A 638 9.61 -33.36 -15.75
CA MET A 638 9.58 -32.03 -16.36
C MET A 638 9.27 -32.06 -17.86
N PHE A 639 8.74 -33.17 -18.37
CA PHE A 639 8.29 -33.27 -19.76
C PHE A 639 7.29 -32.17 -20.15
N ARG A 640 6.38 -31.76 -19.24
CA ARG A 640 5.46 -30.65 -19.51
C ARG A 640 6.19 -29.31 -19.73
N SER A 641 7.15 -28.98 -18.87
CA SER A 641 7.98 -27.78 -19.02
C SER A 641 8.84 -27.84 -20.28
N ALA A 642 9.40 -29.01 -20.60
CA ALA A 642 10.19 -29.20 -21.81
C ALA A 642 9.35 -28.99 -23.08
N GLN A 643 8.13 -29.53 -23.11
CA GLN A 643 7.20 -29.31 -24.22
C GLN A 643 6.86 -27.82 -24.37
N GLU A 644 6.47 -27.15 -23.28
CA GLU A 644 6.15 -25.71 -23.29
C GLU A 644 7.31 -24.81 -23.73
N LEU A 645 8.55 -25.21 -23.42
CA LEU A 645 9.77 -24.54 -23.91
C LEU A 645 9.97 -24.73 -25.41
N ARG A 646 9.63 -25.90 -25.95
CA ARG A 646 9.67 -26.16 -27.40
C ARG A 646 8.58 -25.36 -28.12
N ASP A 647 7.36 -25.35 -27.59
CA ASP A 647 6.25 -24.56 -28.14
C ASP A 647 6.57 -23.06 -28.13
N LEU A 648 7.23 -22.57 -27.06
CA LEU A 648 7.75 -21.20 -27.01
C LEU A 648 8.85 -20.97 -28.06
N ALA A 649 9.77 -21.92 -28.24
CA ALA A 649 10.88 -21.81 -29.19
C ALA A 649 10.41 -21.82 -30.65
N ASP A 650 9.37 -22.59 -30.95
CA ASP A 650 8.77 -22.75 -32.28
C ASP A 650 7.84 -21.59 -32.65
N GLY A 651 7.45 -20.80 -31.65
CA GLY A 651 6.44 -19.75 -31.75
C GLY A 651 5.06 -20.35 -31.51
N ARG A 652 4.37 -19.83 -30.50
CA ARG A 652 3.00 -20.27 -30.18
C ARG A 652 2.07 -19.86 -31.32
N ASN A 653 1.18 -20.76 -31.76
CA ASN A 653 0.08 -20.40 -32.64
C ASN A 653 -0.86 -19.47 -31.87
N ARG A 654 -0.85 -18.20 -32.22
CA ARG A 654 -1.65 -17.17 -31.55
C ARG A 654 -2.98 -17.05 -32.26
N GLU A 655 -4.01 -17.71 -31.74
CA GLU A 655 -5.36 -17.41 -32.18
C GLU A 655 -5.73 -15.98 -31.73
N PRO A 656 -6.30 -15.17 -32.63
CA PRO A 656 -6.84 -13.87 -32.25
C PRO A 656 -7.95 -14.03 -31.22
N SER A 657 -8.20 -12.98 -30.42
CA SER A 657 -9.23 -13.00 -29.39
C SER A 657 -10.54 -13.19 -30.09
N GLN A 658 -11.26 -14.23 -29.72
CA GLN A 658 -12.65 -14.35 -30.12
C GLN A 658 -13.43 -13.38 -29.23
N ASP A 659 -13.89 -12.30 -29.86
CA ASP A 659 -14.90 -11.36 -29.38
C ASP A 659 -14.58 -10.49 -28.15
N GLY A 660 -14.92 -9.21 -28.25
CA GLY A 660 -14.60 -8.20 -27.26
C GLY A 660 -15.63 -7.08 -27.14
N TYR A 661 -15.40 -6.21 -26.16
CA TYR A 661 -16.23 -5.05 -25.83
C TYR A 661 -16.41 -4.05 -27.00
N LEU A 662 -15.44 -3.98 -27.91
CA LEU A 662 -15.47 -3.06 -29.06
C LEU A 662 -16.37 -3.57 -30.18
N GLU A 663 -16.43 -4.88 -30.33
CA GLU A 663 -17.17 -5.60 -31.36
C GLU A 663 -18.66 -5.76 -31.02
N ALA A 664 -19.01 -5.66 -29.73
CA ALA A 664 -20.40 -5.71 -29.28
C ALA A 664 -21.23 -4.61 -29.97
N LEU A 665 -22.18 -5.05 -30.81
CA LEU A 665 -23.15 -4.22 -31.55
C LEU A 665 -24.13 -3.47 -30.64
N GLU A 666 -24.21 -3.86 -29.36
CA GLU A 666 -24.97 -3.13 -28.36
C GLU A 666 -24.37 -1.72 -28.25
N ALA A 667 -25.10 -0.73 -28.78
CA ALA A 667 -24.91 0.66 -28.44
C ALA A 667 -25.34 0.79 -26.97
N PRO A 668 -24.43 1.02 -26.02
CA PRO A 668 -24.82 1.10 -24.62
C PRO A 668 -25.60 2.39 -24.31
N ARG A 669 -25.70 3.30 -25.28
CA ARG A 669 -26.44 4.56 -25.16
C ARG A 669 -27.05 4.92 -26.52
N ASP A 670 -28.28 5.44 -26.49
CA ASP A 670 -28.93 6.02 -27.66
C ASP A 670 -28.12 7.22 -28.19
N ASP A 671 -27.99 7.31 -29.51
CA ASP A 671 -27.27 8.42 -30.15
C ASP A 671 -28.00 9.73 -29.79
N PRO A 672 -27.36 10.66 -29.06
CA PRO A 672 -28.03 11.87 -28.57
C PRO A 672 -28.50 12.78 -29.71
N ILE A 673 -28.00 12.60 -30.94
CA ILE A 673 -28.49 13.34 -32.11
C ILE A 673 -29.81 12.75 -32.60
N VAL A 674 -30.03 11.44 -32.47
CA VAL A 674 -31.30 10.80 -32.87
C VAL A 674 -32.43 11.17 -31.92
N GLU A 675 -32.15 11.45 -30.64
CA GLU A 675 -33.17 11.96 -29.70
C GLU A 675 -33.49 13.46 -29.90
N ALA A 676 -32.57 14.23 -30.47
CA ALA A 676 -32.72 15.68 -30.62
C ALA A 676 -33.32 16.11 -31.98
N ALA A 677 -33.38 15.20 -32.95
CA ALA A 677 -33.95 15.40 -34.28
C ALA A 677 -35.37 14.81 -34.36
#